data_AF-M2SP46-F1
#
_entry.id   AF-M2SP46-F1
#
_cell.length_a   1.000
_cell.length_b   1.000
_cell.length_c   1.000
_cell.angle_alpha   90.00
_cell.angle_beta   90.00
_cell.angle_gamma   90.00
#
_symmetry.space_group_name_H-M   'P 1'
#
loop_
_entity.id
_entity.type
_entity.pdbx_description
1 polymer ?
#
loop_
_entity_poly.entity_id
_entity_poly.type
_entity_poly.pdbx_seq_one_letter_code
_entity_poly.pdbx_strand_id
1 'polypeptide(L)'
;MAARSIQLIALLAASSVTAAPTIERNPYNFVLSDPVGHTIFNLGHISYLADTKHPKAIARCAAITSDQSTSIPIALIKTNATLITKDTLETIVSTYLEGDDVFNHDFLDGLYISSRVQSSLDASAVEYISSFNNTWLFLDPLVTANTTINKVALESSADLPVGPYLVSVDGSSISFATVYRLYPDTYKTFLFGAYSANDGEDTHYPVGMFSPKFQDPLIPVPSRIYSWDDPRPLAGSRVAIKDLYDIKGLQTSAGSHSWTVITPVANDTAPSVQQILNLGGVVVGKQKLAQFASGANPWEWQDEQYPFNPRGDGWLTCSASSSGGGCAVAAYEWLDYAVGSDTGSSMRRPAAVAGVYGQRPSQGLMSLERVIPLGAATDTAGVFSRDPHKWVKFAKAWYAPHLYQDTSITGLSPLVVPDTDAFPKTIIYPTDYLPLNNSAAEPILEKFIEEMARVFDMRVKKVNFTAIVQNATDPIASNFTVMNQATSTINTWSSWLVVGKPLITAWKDMFEGRFPPIDPARRPGWIGFNERATNQASYDAALETKRQAVAWYEDEFQYSTAESCSESVMLYDIGTGGLPSFRERLLNESPDASYLAVRPEGAAVTGASICPIFGCADFTVPIGQVPYQSNVTFHEEMVPVTINMVVKRGCDFVLYNMIEKMADEGILKTVKTGRTAY
;
A
#
# COMPACT_ATOMS: atom_id res chain seq x y z
N MET A 1 72.59 -14.00 47.16
CA MET A 1 72.59 -15.20 48.03
C MET A 1 71.32 -15.13 48.86
N ALA A 2 70.39 -16.07 48.91
CA ALA A 2 70.36 -17.46 48.51
C ALA A 2 68.92 -17.83 48.07
N ALA A 3 68.82 -18.92 47.32
CA ALA A 3 67.62 -19.43 46.65
C ALA A 3 66.77 -20.36 47.53
N ARG A 4 65.65 -20.83 46.94
CA ARG A 4 64.76 -22.00 47.25
C ARG A 4 63.44 -21.63 47.95
N SER A 5 62.24 -22.08 47.57
CA SER A 5 61.76 -23.04 46.55
C SER A 5 60.27 -22.74 46.30
N ILE A 6 59.80 -22.81 45.06
CA ILE A 6 58.36 -22.73 44.71
C ILE A 6 57.82 -24.17 44.61
N GLN A 7 56.85 -24.52 45.47
CA GLN A 7 56.04 -25.73 45.33
C GLN A 7 54.81 -25.42 44.46
N LEU A 8 54.66 -26.20 43.39
CA LEU A 8 53.47 -26.28 42.55
C LEU A 8 52.28 -26.81 43.36
N ILE A 9 51.19 -26.05 43.43
CA ILE A 9 49.85 -26.56 43.77
C ILE A 9 49.05 -26.58 42.47
N ALA A 10 48.72 -27.77 41.98
CA ALA A 10 47.79 -27.95 40.88
C ALA A 10 46.36 -27.73 41.40
N LEU A 11 45.72 -26.62 41.01
CA LEU A 11 44.27 -26.47 41.15
C LEU A 11 43.60 -27.20 39.98
N LEU A 12 42.88 -28.27 40.31
CA LEU A 12 41.84 -28.85 39.46
C LEU A 12 40.71 -27.82 39.32
N ALA A 13 40.68 -27.11 38.19
CA ALA A 13 39.51 -26.34 37.78
C ALA A 13 38.47 -27.33 37.24
N ALA A 14 37.45 -27.63 38.05
CA ALA A 14 36.23 -28.25 37.56
C ALA A 14 35.55 -27.27 36.60
N SER A 15 35.56 -27.60 35.31
CA SER A 15 34.76 -26.91 34.30
C SER A 15 33.28 -27.22 34.56
N SER A 16 32.62 -26.39 35.36
CA SER A 16 31.17 -26.35 35.42
C SER A 16 30.67 -25.81 34.08
N VAL A 17 30.16 -26.71 33.23
CA VAL A 17 29.38 -26.35 32.05
C VAL A 17 28.10 -25.70 32.57
N THR A 18 28.06 -24.37 32.59
CA THR A 18 26.82 -23.63 32.78
C THR A 18 26.00 -23.83 31.51
N ALA A 19 24.89 -24.57 31.60
CA ALA A 19 23.93 -24.69 30.53
C ALA A 19 23.55 -23.29 30.03
N ALA A 20 23.55 -23.09 28.71
CA ALA A 20 23.09 -21.84 28.13
C ALA A 20 21.67 -21.53 28.63
N PRO A 21 21.33 -20.27 28.93
CA PRO A 21 19.99 -19.92 29.38
C PRO A 21 18.97 -20.37 28.33
N THR A 22 18.01 -21.18 28.76
CA THR A 22 16.90 -21.64 27.93
C THR A 22 16.10 -20.42 27.47
N ILE A 23 15.85 -20.30 26.16
CA ILE A 23 14.96 -19.23 25.67
C ILE A 23 13.54 -19.62 26.07
N GLU A 24 12.91 -18.82 26.92
CA GLU A 24 11.53 -19.03 27.35
C GLU A 24 10.57 -18.65 26.21
N ARG A 25 9.85 -19.66 25.68
CA ARG A 25 8.78 -19.46 24.69
C ARG A 25 7.44 -19.29 25.38
N ASN A 26 6.55 -18.52 24.76
CA ASN A 26 5.16 -18.50 25.16
C ASN A 26 4.44 -19.77 24.67
N PRO A 27 3.52 -20.34 25.46
CA PRO A 27 2.74 -21.48 25.02
C PRO A 27 1.76 -21.10 23.91
N TYR A 28 1.48 -22.04 23.01
CA TYR A 28 0.34 -21.95 22.09
C TYR A 28 -0.96 -21.84 22.89
N ASN A 29 -1.73 -20.79 22.65
CA ASN A 29 -3.03 -20.58 23.27
C ASN A 29 -4.10 -20.43 22.19
N PHE A 30 -4.91 -21.47 21.99
CA PHE A 30 -6.04 -21.43 21.09
C PHE A 30 -7.08 -20.40 21.55
N VAL A 31 -7.57 -19.59 20.62
CA VAL A 31 -8.58 -18.56 20.89
C VAL A 31 -9.93 -18.99 20.36
N LEU A 32 -10.03 -19.18 19.04
CA LEU A 32 -11.27 -19.58 18.38
C LEU A 32 -10.99 -20.22 17.02
N SER A 33 -11.94 -21.02 16.58
CA SER A 33 -12.04 -21.48 15.20
C SER A 33 -13.36 -20.99 14.62
N ASP A 34 -13.36 -20.48 13.40
CA ASP A 34 -14.60 -20.05 12.74
C ASP A 34 -15.15 -21.13 11.77
N PRO A 35 -16.41 -21.01 11.34
CA PRO A 35 -17.03 -21.98 10.42
C PRO A 35 -16.42 -21.99 9.01
N VAL A 36 -15.64 -20.98 8.65
CA VAL A 36 -14.91 -20.92 7.37
C VAL A 36 -13.51 -21.53 7.49
N GLY A 37 -13.18 -22.09 8.66
CA GLY A 37 -12.05 -22.99 8.92
C GLY A 37 -10.75 -22.27 9.23
N HIS A 38 -10.84 -21.07 9.79
CA HIS A 38 -9.71 -20.32 10.32
C HIS A 38 -9.45 -20.74 11.77
N THR A 39 -8.18 -20.85 12.14
CA THR A 39 -7.77 -21.02 13.54
C THR A 39 -7.07 -19.75 14.01
N ILE A 40 -7.58 -19.18 15.10
CA ILE A 40 -6.96 -18.04 15.77
C ILE A 40 -6.28 -18.54 17.04
N PHE A 41 -5.04 -18.11 17.24
CA PHE A 41 -4.25 -18.46 18.40
C PHE A 41 -3.34 -17.31 18.82
N ASN A 42 -2.87 -17.37 20.05
CA ASN A 42 -1.89 -16.43 20.59
C ASN A 42 -0.57 -17.13 20.89
N LEU A 43 0.52 -16.44 20.60
CA LEU A 43 1.85 -16.72 21.13
C LEU A 43 2.26 -15.50 21.97
N GLY A 44 2.14 -15.64 23.29
CA GLY A 44 2.29 -14.54 24.22
C GLY A 44 1.19 -13.49 24.03
N HIS A 45 1.60 -12.26 23.69
CA HIS A 45 0.71 -11.12 23.44
C HIS A 45 0.42 -10.89 21.94
N ILE A 46 0.94 -11.75 21.06
CA ILE A 46 0.76 -11.62 19.61
C ILE A 46 -0.31 -12.61 19.15
N SER A 47 -1.30 -12.10 18.43
CA SER A 47 -2.37 -12.90 17.83
C SER A 47 -2.05 -13.27 16.39
N TYR A 48 -2.40 -14.51 16.04
CA TYR A 48 -2.19 -15.08 14.71
C TYR A 48 -3.48 -15.69 14.17
N LEU A 49 -3.60 -15.65 12.85
CA LEU A 49 -4.58 -16.42 12.08
C LEU A 49 -3.84 -17.49 11.29
N ALA A 50 -4.37 -18.71 11.28
CA ALA A 50 -3.93 -19.80 10.41
C ALA A 50 -5.09 -20.28 9.53
N ASP A 51 -4.83 -20.42 8.23
CA ASP A 51 -5.78 -21.03 7.30
C ASP A 51 -5.70 -22.56 7.39
N THR A 52 -6.48 -23.12 8.32
CA THR A 52 -6.52 -24.57 8.56
C THR A 52 -7.47 -25.30 7.61
N LYS A 53 -8.30 -24.58 6.85
CA LYS A 53 -9.22 -25.17 5.86
C LYS A 53 -8.48 -25.55 4.57
N HIS A 54 -7.62 -24.65 4.10
CA HIS A 54 -6.81 -24.86 2.90
C HIS A 54 -5.33 -24.80 3.30
N PRO A 55 -4.82 -25.84 3.99
CA PRO A 55 -3.42 -25.87 4.37
C PRO A 55 -2.54 -25.81 3.12
N LYS A 56 -1.40 -25.14 3.23
CA LYS A 56 -0.47 -24.93 2.12
C LYS A 56 0.09 -26.24 1.58
N ALA A 57 0.27 -27.23 2.44
CA ALA A 57 0.57 -28.61 2.05
C ALA A 57 0.01 -29.61 3.07
N ILE A 58 -0.15 -30.84 2.60
CA ILE A 58 -0.45 -32.01 3.44
C ILE A 58 0.60 -33.07 3.14
N ALA A 59 1.32 -33.53 4.17
CA ALA A 59 2.31 -34.59 4.08
C ALA A 59 1.83 -35.84 4.82
N ARG A 60 2.45 -36.99 4.50
CA ARG A 60 2.21 -38.26 5.19
C ARG A 60 3.37 -38.61 6.11
N CYS A 61 3.05 -39.31 7.20
CA CYS A 61 4.01 -39.87 8.13
C CYS A 61 3.52 -41.21 8.67
N ALA A 62 4.42 -41.97 9.32
CA ALA A 62 4.03 -43.14 10.09
C ALA A 62 3.00 -42.74 11.16
N ALA A 63 1.96 -43.57 11.33
CA ALA A 63 0.85 -43.25 12.21
C ALA A 63 1.33 -42.91 13.64
N ILE A 64 0.95 -41.73 14.11
CA ILE A 64 1.28 -41.25 15.45
C ILE A 64 0.11 -41.61 16.37
N THR A 65 0.39 -42.35 17.45
CA THR A 65 -0.60 -42.67 18.48
C THR A 65 -0.84 -41.45 19.37
N SER A 66 -1.55 -40.46 18.83
CA SER A 66 -2.02 -39.29 19.56
C SER A 66 -3.54 -39.32 19.58
N ASP A 67 -4.15 -39.42 20.76
CA ASP A 67 -5.61 -39.41 20.93
C ASP A 67 -6.24 -38.02 20.72
N GLN A 68 -5.44 -36.99 20.39
CA GLN A 68 -5.91 -35.63 20.10
C GLN A 68 -5.11 -35.00 18.95
N SER A 69 -5.81 -34.29 18.05
CA SER A 69 -5.17 -33.38 17.08
C SER A 69 -4.36 -32.33 17.84
N THR A 70 -3.06 -32.25 17.56
CA THR A 70 -2.14 -31.29 18.17
C THR A 70 -1.78 -30.21 17.16
N SER A 71 -2.07 -28.95 17.50
CA SER A 71 -1.65 -27.78 16.74
C SER A 71 -0.34 -27.25 17.29
N ILE A 72 0.70 -27.20 16.46
CA ILE A 72 2.07 -26.90 16.86
C ILE A 72 2.58 -25.74 16.00
N PRO A 73 2.93 -24.59 16.58
CA PRO A 73 3.67 -23.54 15.89
C PRO A 73 5.06 -24.07 15.52
N ILE A 74 5.41 -24.04 14.23
CA ILE A 74 6.70 -24.54 13.76
C ILE A 74 7.46 -23.52 12.92
N ALA A 75 8.78 -23.71 12.84
CA ALA A 75 9.63 -23.11 11.83
C ALA A 75 10.06 -24.16 10.80
N LEU A 76 9.85 -23.87 9.51
CA LEU A 76 10.38 -24.65 8.41
C LEU A 76 11.76 -24.12 8.00
N ILE A 77 12.75 -25.01 8.07
CA ILE A 77 14.14 -24.73 7.71
C ILE A 77 14.55 -25.63 6.54
N LYS A 78 15.08 -25.01 5.48
CA LYS A 78 15.70 -25.71 4.36
C LYS A 78 17.22 -25.54 4.41
N THR A 79 17.97 -26.63 4.33
CA THR A 79 19.44 -26.59 4.28
C THR A 79 20.00 -27.70 3.40
N ASN A 80 21.09 -27.42 2.70
CA ASN A 80 21.84 -28.41 1.92
C ASN A 80 23.14 -28.84 2.63
N ALA A 81 23.29 -28.55 3.92
CA ALA A 81 24.42 -29.00 4.71
C ALA A 81 24.31 -30.50 5.00
N THR A 82 25.31 -31.29 4.62
CA THR A 82 25.35 -32.74 4.90
C THR A 82 25.48 -33.06 6.39
N LEU A 83 26.17 -32.19 7.14
CA LEU A 83 26.20 -32.19 8.59
C LEU A 83 25.59 -30.88 9.09
N ILE A 84 24.45 -30.98 9.77
CA ILE A 84 23.72 -29.83 10.32
C ILE A 84 24.20 -29.62 11.75
N THR A 85 24.78 -28.45 12.01
CA THR A 85 25.37 -28.05 13.29
C THR A 85 24.53 -26.98 13.99
N LYS A 86 24.87 -26.65 15.25
CA LYS A 86 24.34 -25.47 15.95
C LYS A 86 24.45 -24.22 15.09
N ASP A 87 25.65 -23.91 14.59
CA ASP A 87 25.91 -22.69 13.82
C ASP A 87 25.03 -22.60 12.56
N THR A 88 24.76 -23.74 11.93
CA THR A 88 23.87 -23.82 10.75
C THR A 88 22.46 -23.36 11.12
N LEU A 89 21.89 -23.91 12.20
CA LEU A 89 20.54 -23.59 12.64
C LEU A 89 20.45 -22.19 13.24
N GLU A 90 21.45 -21.78 14.03
CA GLU A 90 21.54 -20.47 14.66
C GLU A 90 21.61 -19.35 13.62
N THR A 91 22.40 -19.54 12.56
CA THR A 91 22.46 -18.58 11.45
C THR A 91 21.11 -18.42 10.78
N ILE A 92 20.42 -19.53 10.48
CA ILE A 92 19.12 -19.50 9.79
C ILE A 92 18.05 -18.84 10.67
N VAL A 93 17.96 -19.26 11.95
CA VAL A 93 16.98 -18.70 12.90
C VAL A 93 17.24 -17.21 13.13
N SER A 94 18.50 -16.79 13.28
CA SER A 94 18.85 -15.37 13.43
C SER A 94 18.45 -14.58 12.18
N THR A 95 18.70 -15.12 10.99
CA THR A 95 18.26 -14.50 9.73
C THR A 95 16.74 -14.32 9.69
N TYR A 96 15.96 -15.31 10.15
CA TYR A 96 14.50 -15.22 10.20
C TYR A 96 14.02 -14.14 11.18
N LEU A 97 14.65 -14.04 12.36
CA LEU A 97 14.30 -13.03 13.37
C LEU A 97 14.64 -11.61 12.94
N GLU A 98 15.73 -11.43 12.20
CA GLU A 98 16.15 -10.11 11.69
C GLU A 98 15.32 -9.67 10.47
N GLY A 99 14.92 -10.61 9.61
CA GLY A 99 14.30 -10.34 8.33
C GLY A 99 12.77 -10.35 8.30
N ASP A 100 12.09 -10.65 9.41
CA ASP A 100 10.63 -10.83 9.45
C ASP A 100 9.99 -10.33 10.74
N ASP A 101 8.79 -9.75 10.61
CA ASP A 101 8.00 -9.19 11.70
C ASP A 101 6.83 -10.11 12.14
N VAL A 102 6.72 -11.30 11.53
CA VAL A 102 5.71 -12.32 11.85
C VAL A 102 6.34 -13.46 12.64
N PHE A 103 7.51 -13.94 12.21
CA PHE A 103 8.31 -14.96 12.88
C PHE A 103 8.88 -14.46 14.20
N ASN A 104 8.91 -15.33 15.20
CA ASN A 104 9.60 -15.12 16.48
C ASN A 104 9.96 -16.49 17.10
N HIS A 105 10.66 -16.49 18.23
CA HIS A 105 11.10 -17.73 18.89
C HIS A 105 9.97 -18.69 19.28
N ASP A 106 8.73 -18.24 19.45
CA ASP A 106 7.59 -19.09 19.81
C ASP A 106 7.24 -20.09 18.70
N PHE A 107 7.59 -19.80 17.44
CA PHE A 107 7.49 -20.76 16.34
C PHE A 107 8.53 -21.87 16.39
N LEU A 108 9.49 -21.84 17.31
CA LEU A 108 10.47 -22.92 17.48
C LEU A 108 9.92 -24.09 18.32
N ASP A 109 8.62 -24.08 18.67
CA ASP A 109 7.97 -25.18 19.38
C ASP A 109 8.06 -26.50 18.62
N GLY A 110 7.79 -26.46 17.31
CA GLY A 110 8.26 -27.48 16.39
C GLY A 110 9.28 -26.96 15.40
N LEU A 111 10.10 -27.86 14.86
CA LEU A 111 10.97 -27.58 13.72
C LEU A 111 10.70 -28.59 12.62
N TYR A 112 10.56 -28.12 11.39
CA TYR A 112 10.63 -28.98 10.22
C TYR A 112 11.93 -28.71 9.46
N ILE A 113 12.82 -29.70 9.43
CA ILE A 113 14.11 -29.61 8.73
C ILE A 113 14.01 -30.40 7.43
N SER A 114 14.16 -29.68 6.31
CA SER A 114 14.18 -30.24 4.96
C SER A 114 15.52 -30.04 4.27
N SER A 115 15.92 -31.03 3.47
CA SER A 115 17.17 -31.01 2.72
C SER A 115 17.00 -31.68 1.36
N ARG A 116 17.75 -31.20 0.36
CA ARG A 116 17.86 -31.87 -0.95
C ARG A 116 18.99 -32.89 -1.00
N VAL A 117 19.78 -32.99 0.06
CA VAL A 117 20.90 -33.92 0.16
C VAL A 117 20.78 -34.75 1.44
N GLN A 118 21.43 -35.91 1.45
CA GLN A 118 21.47 -36.73 2.66
C GLN A 118 22.18 -35.96 3.77
N SER A 119 21.45 -35.72 4.86
CA SER A 119 21.87 -34.83 5.93
C SER A 119 21.71 -35.49 7.29
N SER A 120 22.54 -35.11 8.25
CA SER A 120 22.43 -35.57 9.64
C SER A 120 22.62 -34.43 10.62
N LEU A 121 21.82 -34.42 11.69
CA LEU A 121 22.00 -33.49 12.81
C LEU A 121 23.10 -34.03 13.73
N ASP A 122 24.06 -33.17 14.07
CA ASP A 122 25.07 -33.49 15.07
C ASP A 122 24.57 -33.18 16.50
N ALA A 123 25.41 -33.50 17.50
CA ALA A 123 25.06 -33.28 18.89
C ALA A 123 24.83 -31.79 19.23
N SER A 124 25.58 -30.89 18.59
CA SER A 124 25.45 -29.44 18.81
C SER A 124 24.13 -28.90 18.28
N ALA A 125 23.67 -29.38 17.12
CA ALA A 125 22.37 -29.03 16.56
C ALA A 125 21.24 -29.53 17.47
N VAL A 126 21.32 -30.77 17.97
CA VAL A 126 20.31 -31.31 18.89
C VAL A 126 20.28 -30.52 20.19
N GLU A 127 21.43 -30.18 20.78
CA GLU A 127 21.52 -29.36 22.00
C GLU A 127 20.92 -27.96 21.77
N TYR A 128 21.22 -27.33 20.63
CA TYR A 128 20.65 -26.05 20.24
C TYR A 128 19.12 -26.11 20.13
N ILE A 129 18.57 -27.13 19.46
CA ILE A 129 17.12 -27.31 19.36
C ILE A 129 16.49 -27.52 20.75
N SER A 130 17.13 -28.33 21.60
CA SER A 130 16.68 -28.56 22.98
C SER A 130 16.72 -27.31 23.83
N SER A 131 17.62 -26.35 23.55
CA SER A 131 17.72 -25.08 24.30
C SER A 131 16.49 -24.17 24.18
N PHE A 132 15.59 -24.45 23.22
CA PHE A 132 14.31 -23.76 23.08
C PHE A 132 13.16 -24.47 23.82
N ASN A 133 13.40 -25.63 24.45
CA ASN A 133 12.35 -26.57 24.89
C ASN A 133 11.48 -27.09 23.73
N ASN A 134 12.04 -27.23 22.52
CA ASN A 134 11.32 -27.79 21.36
C ASN A 134 10.61 -29.11 21.69
N THR A 135 9.33 -29.19 21.32
CA THR A 135 8.47 -30.33 21.60
C THR A 135 8.44 -31.33 20.46
N TRP A 136 8.58 -30.86 19.21
CA TRP A 136 8.47 -31.67 18.00
C TRP A 136 9.56 -31.38 16.97
N LEU A 137 10.14 -32.45 16.40
CA LEU A 137 11.08 -32.39 15.30
C LEU A 137 10.56 -33.18 14.10
N PHE A 138 10.06 -32.46 13.10
CA PHE A 138 9.67 -33.00 11.81
C PHE A 138 10.90 -33.08 10.91
N LEU A 139 11.09 -34.23 10.26
CA LEU A 139 12.26 -34.50 9.42
C LEU A 139 11.83 -34.93 8.03
N ASP A 140 12.45 -34.32 7.03
CA ASP A 140 12.42 -34.77 5.66
C ASP A 140 13.06 -36.17 5.52
N PRO A 141 12.61 -37.02 4.58
CA PRO A 141 13.15 -38.37 4.39
C PRO A 141 14.68 -38.45 4.28
N LEU A 142 15.34 -37.39 3.79
CA LEU A 142 16.79 -37.34 3.62
C LEU A 142 17.55 -36.88 4.87
N VAL A 143 16.85 -36.51 5.95
CA VAL A 143 17.43 -35.96 7.17
C VAL A 143 17.33 -36.97 8.31
N THR A 144 18.47 -37.26 8.95
CA THR A 144 18.53 -38.15 10.11
C THR A 144 18.94 -37.39 11.37
N ALA A 145 18.38 -37.77 12.51
CA ALA A 145 18.74 -37.19 13.81
C ALA A 145 18.71 -38.26 14.90
N ASN A 146 19.73 -38.24 15.77
CA ASN A 146 19.75 -39.03 16.99
C ASN A 146 19.41 -38.11 18.18
N THR A 147 18.14 -38.11 18.59
CA THR A 147 17.60 -37.20 19.61
C THR A 147 16.52 -37.88 20.44
N THR A 148 16.27 -37.34 21.64
CA THR A 148 15.17 -37.71 22.52
C THR A 148 13.91 -36.86 22.29
N ILE A 149 13.99 -35.83 21.43
CA ILE A 149 12.83 -35.01 21.03
C ILE A 149 11.83 -35.87 20.25
N ASN A 150 10.53 -35.59 20.39
CA ASN A 150 9.49 -36.30 19.63
C ASN A 150 9.71 -36.06 18.13
N LYS A 151 10.14 -37.10 17.43
CA LYS A 151 10.49 -37.04 16.02
C LYS A 151 9.39 -37.59 15.13
N VAL A 152 9.15 -36.91 14.02
CA VAL A 152 8.22 -37.36 12.98
C VAL A 152 8.94 -37.32 11.64
N ALA A 153 9.18 -38.49 11.05
CA ALA A 153 9.73 -38.58 9.70
C ALA A 153 8.58 -38.52 8.70
N LEU A 154 8.67 -37.60 7.74
CA LEU A 154 7.75 -37.55 6.62
C LEU A 154 8.08 -38.68 5.63
N GLU A 155 7.06 -39.20 4.95
CA GLU A 155 7.22 -40.20 3.88
C GLU A 155 7.80 -39.57 2.59
N SER A 156 7.52 -38.30 2.36
CA SER A 156 8.03 -37.50 1.25
C SER A 156 8.24 -36.05 1.66
N SER A 157 9.17 -35.36 1.00
CA SER A 157 9.41 -33.93 1.22
C SER A 157 8.14 -33.12 0.93
N ALA A 158 7.73 -32.27 1.86
CA ALA A 158 6.69 -31.28 1.61
C ALA A 158 7.25 -30.10 0.80
N ASP A 159 6.62 -29.79 -0.34
CA ASP A 159 6.99 -28.62 -1.16
C ASP A 159 6.38 -27.34 -0.58
N LEU A 160 7.11 -26.74 0.36
CA LEU A 160 6.69 -25.55 1.10
C LEU A 160 7.81 -24.51 1.12
N PRO A 161 7.52 -23.21 1.01
CA PRO A 161 8.48 -22.17 1.35
C PRO A 161 9.02 -22.32 2.79
N VAL A 162 10.18 -21.74 3.05
CA VAL A 162 10.67 -21.56 4.42
C VAL A 162 9.78 -20.59 5.20
N GLY A 163 9.78 -20.70 6.53
CA GLY A 163 9.09 -19.73 7.40
C GLY A 163 8.24 -20.37 8.50
N PRO A 164 7.44 -19.56 9.22
CA PRO A 164 6.56 -20.04 10.28
C PRO A 164 5.35 -20.78 9.71
N TYR A 165 4.87 -21.84 10.37
CA TYR A 165 3.61 -22.50 10.03
C TYR A 165 2.88 -22.92 11.29
N LEU A 166 1.57 -23.13 11.19
CA LEU A 166 0.82 -23.91 12.17
C LEU A 166 0.65 -25.32 11.62
N VAL A 167 1.22 -26.31 12.30
CA VAL A 167 1.10 -27.71 11.91
C VAL A 167 0.01 -28.39 12.71
N SER A 168 -0.85 -29.16 12.05
CA SER A 168 -1.75 -30.10 12.72
C SER A 168 -1.43 -31.53 12.32
N VAL A 169 -1.36 -32.41 13.30
CA VAL A 169 -1.12 -33.85 13.12
C VAL A 169 -2.39 -34.62 13.40
N ASP A 170 -2.86 -35.39 12.42
CA ASP A 170 -4.03 -36.27 12.52
C ASP A 170 -3.70 -37.67 11.97
N GLY A 171 -3.45 -38.61 12.88
CA GLY A 171 -3.06 -39.99 12.56
C GLY A 171 -1.77 -40.08 11.76
N SER A 172 -1.90 -40.24 10.43
CA SER A 172 -0.78 -40.32 9.46
C SER A 172 -0.65 -39.07 8.60
N SER A 173 -1.47 -38.04 8.84
CA SER A 173 -1.54 -36.82 8.05
C SER A 173 -0.98 -35.64 8.82
N ILE A 174 -0.15 -34.83 8.15
CA ILE A 174 0.42 -33.59 8.69
C ILE A 174 -0.01 -32.46 7.78
N SER A 175 -0.81 -31.51 8.27
CA SER A 175 -1.18 -30.31 7.51
C SER A 175 -0.33 -29.12 7.93
N PHE A 176 0.06 -28.29 6.96
CA PHE A 176 0.86 -27.10 7.18
C PHE A 176 0.06 -25.86 6.81
N ALA A 177 -0.51 -25.16 7.79
CA ALA A 177 -1.29 -23.96 7.57
C ALA A 177 -0.40 -22.71 7.57
N THR A 178 -0.56 -21.86 6.56
CA THR A 178 0.07 -20.54 6.49
C THR A 178 -0.41 -19.69 7.67
N VAL A 179 0.50 -18.96 8.31
CA VAL A 179 0.17 -18.09 9.44
C VAL A 179 0.27 -16.62 9.05
N TYR A 180 -0.61 -15.83 9.65
CA TYR A 180 -0.70 -14.39 9.48
C TYR A 180 -0.70 -13.75 10.87
N ARG A 181 0.21 -12.81 11.12
CA ARG A 181 0.13 -11.98 12.31
C ARG A 181 -1.04 -11.02 12.17
N LEU A 182 -1.86 -10.90 13.21
CA LEU A 182 -3.00 -10.00 13.24
C LEU A 182 -2.60 -8.64 13.82
N TYR A 183 -2.37 -7.67 12.94
CA TYR A 183 -2.07 -6.29 13.35
C TYR A 183 -3.34 -5.48 13.56
N PRO A 184 -3.49 -4.74 14.68
CA PRO A 184 -4.61 -3.82 14.83
C PRO A 184 -4.43 -2.57 13.97
N ASP A 185 -5.45 -2.20 13.20
CA ASP A 185 -5.51 -0.93 12.47
C ASP A 185 -5.95 0.22 13.39
N THR A 186 -5.03 0.68 14.23
CA THR A 186 -5.26 1.77 15.21
C THR A 186 -5.58 3.13 14.58
N TYR A 187 -5.24 3.31 13.29
CA TYR A 187 -5.51 4.55 12.54
C TYR A 187 -6.80 4.51 11.71
N LYS A 188 -7.57 3.41 11.77
CA LYS A 188 -8.86 3.26 11.07
C LYS A 188 -8.75 3.46 9.55
N THR A 189 -7.65 3.02 8.96
CA THR A 189 -7.33 3.17 7.54
C THR A 189 -7.86 2.05 6.66
N PHE A 190 -8.25 0.91 7.25
CA PHE A 190 -8.83 -0.25 6.58
C PHE A 190 -10.33 -0.36 6.86
N LEU A 191 -11.08 -0.88 5.88
CA LEU A 191 -12.43 -1.40 6.12
C LEU A 191 -12.32 -2.78 6.80
N PHE A 192 -11.46 -3.64 6.26
CA PHE A 192 -11.15 -4.96 6.80
C PHE A 192 -9.83 -5.49 6.23
N GLY A 193 -9.21 -6.40 6.98
CA GLY A 193 -8.09 -7.20 6.51
C GLY A 193 -8.56 -8.31 5.57
N ALA A 194 -7.69 -8.78 4.68
CA ALA A 194 -7.97 -9.90 3.79
C ALA A 194 -6.70 -10.68 3.46
N TYR A 195 -6.84 -11.94 3.10
CA TYR A 195 -5.73 -12.79 2.71
C TYR A 195 -6.18 -13.83 1.67
N SER A 196 -5.21 -14.44 0.98
CA SER A 196 -5.47 -15.49 -0.01
C SER A 196 -5.94 -16.79 0.66
N ALA A 197 -7.04 -17.33 0.18
CA ALA A 197 -7.68 -18.55 0.68
C ALA A 197 -6.89 -19.83 0.40
N ASN A 198 -5.79 -19.78 -0.38
CA ASN A 198 -5.01 -20.94 -0.82
C ASN A 198 -5.86 -22.10 -1.40
N ASP A 199 -7.01 -21.80 -2.00
CA ASP A 199 -7.95 -22.77 -2.56
C ASP A 199 -7.62 -23.18 -4.01
N GLY A 200 -6.55 -22.63 -4.57
CA GLY A 200 -6.14 -22.83 -5.97
C GLY A 200 -6.87 -21.95 -6.98
N GLU A 201 -7.75 -21.06 -6.51
CA GLU A 201 -8.67 -20.27 -7.34
C GLU A 201 -8.45 -18.75 -7.21
N ASP A 202 -7.35 -18.31 -6.58
CA ASP A 202 -7.05 -16.90 -6.27
C ASP A 202 -8.14 -16.18 -5.44
N THR A 203 -8.98 -16.94 -4.74
CA THR A 203 -9.99 -16.39 -3.84
C THR A 203 -9.34 -15.73 -2.64
N HIS A 204 -9.92 -14.63 -2.16
CA HIS A 204 -9.52 -13.96 -0.93
C HIS A 204 -10.65 -14.02 0.10
N TYR A 205 -10.28 -14.15 1.37
CA TYR A 205 -11.24 -14.12 2.48
C TYR A 205 -11.08 -12.84 3.32
N PRO A 206 -12.19 -12.19 3.72
CA PRO A 206 -12.16 -11.07 4.63
C PRO A 206 -11.96 -11.54 6.07
N VAL A 207 -11.25 -10.73 6.87
CA VAL A 207 -11.11 -10.93 8.32
C VAL A 207 -12.09 -10.03 9.04
N GLY A 208 -13.14 -10.62 9.60
CA GLY A 208 -14.18 -9.94 10.38
C GLY A 208 -13.84 -9.80 11.87
N MET A 209 -12.58 -9.57 12.22
CA MET A 209 -12.11 -9.53 13.61
C MET A 209 -11.65 -8.13 14.01
N PHE A 210 -11.92 -7.79 15.27
CA PHE A 210 -11.61 -6.47 15.82
C PHE A 210 -10.99 -6.57 17.20
N SER A 211 -10.01 -5.71 17.49
CA SER A 211 -9.53 -5.49 18.85
C SER A 211 -10.62 -4.78 19.66
N PRO A 212 -11.07 -5.33 20.82
CA PRO A 212 -12.19 -4.77 21.56
C PRO A 212 -11.90 -3.40 22.20
N LYS A 213 -10.62 -3.05 22.43
CA LYS A 213 -10.24 -1.81 23.13
C LYS A 213 -10.70 -0.56 22.39
N PHE A 214 -10.51 -0.54 21.07
CA PHE A 214 -10.87 0.61 20.22
C PHE A 214 -11.68 0.19 18.99
N GLN A 215 -12.11 -1.08 18.90
CA GLN A 215 -12.76 -1.66 17.72
C GLN A 215 -11.86 -1.54 16.47
N ASP A 216 -10.57 -1.80 16.62
CA ASP A 216 -9.60 -1.74 15.51
C ASP A 216 -9.73 -3.00 14.66
N PRO A 217 -10.00 -2.90 13.34
CA PRO A 217 -9.93 -4.05 12.46
C PRO A 217 -8.58 -4.74 12.59
N LEU A 218 -8.57 -6.07 12.62
CA LEU A 218 -7.33 -6.85 12.60
C LEU A 218 -6.94 -7.18 11.16
N ILE A 219 -5.71 -6.85 10.79
CA ILE A 219 -5.16 -7.03 9.45
C ILE A 219 -4.26 -8.28 9.45
N PRO A 220 -4.57 -9.31 8.65
CA PRO A 220 -3.76 -10.52 8.54
C PRO A 220 -2.53 -10.24 7.67
N VAL A 221 -1.36 -10.23 8.30
CA VAL A 221 -0.09 -9.94 7.63
C VAL A 221 0.76 -11.22 7.58
N PRO A 222 1.08 -11.75 6.38
CA PRO A 222 1.88 -12.96 6.25
C PRO A 222 3.37 -12.69 6.47
N SER A 223 4.11 -13.73 6.85
CA SER A 223 5.58 -13.69 6.92
C SER A 223 6.18 -13.40 5.54
N ARG A 224 7.21 -12.55 5.50
CA ARG A 224 7.99 -12.26 4.29
C ARG A 224 8.90 -13.42 3.89
N ILE A 225 9.23 -14.29 4.85
CA ILE A 225 10.12 -15.45 4.68
C ILE A 225 9.57 -16.39 3.60
N TYR A 226 8.23 -16.51 3.50
CA TYR A 226 7.57 -17.31 2.46
C TYR A 226 7.96 -16.92 1.02
N SER A 227 8.47 -15.71 0.82
CA SER A 227 8.78 -15.15 -0.49
C SER A 227 10.28 -14.94 -0.74
N TRP A 228 11.17 -15.35 0.16
CA TRP A 228 12.61 -15.11 0.00
C TRP A 228 13.23 -15.81 -1.21
N ASP A 229 12.70 -16.97 -1.59
CA ASP A 229 13.14 -17.72 -2.77
C ASP A 229 12.30 -17.40 -4.03
N ASP A 230 11.39 -16.42 -3.96
CA ASP A 230 10.52 -16.04 -5.07
C ASP A 230 11.14 -14.90 -5.88
N PRO A 231 11.51 -15.12 -7.16
CA PRO A 231 12.22 -14.12 -7.96
C PRO A 231 11.32 -13.02 -8.52
N ARG A 232 10.00 -13.08 -8.29
CA ARG A 232 9.07 -12.12 -8.88
C ARG A 232 9.26 -10.72 -8.29
N PRO A 233 9.02 -9.63 -9.06
CA PRO A 233 9.44 -8.29 -8.68
C PRO A 233 8.85 -7.75 -7.37
N LEU A 234 7.65 -8.21 -7.01
CA LEU A 234 6.91 -7.81 -5.81
C LEU A 234 6.82 -8.92 -4.76
N ALA A 235 7.59 -10.00 -4.91
CA ALA A 235 7.66 -11.08 -3.92
C ALA A 235 7.83 -10.54 -2.49
N GLY A 236 6.95 -10.97 -1.59
CA GLY A 236 6.95 -10.58 -0.18
C GLY A 236 6.47 -9.14 0.10
N SER A 237 6.13 -8.36 -0.93
CA SER A 237 5.60 -7.00 -0.77
C SER A 237 4.14 -7.05 -0.32
N ARG A 238 3.82 -6.33 0.74
CA ARG A 238 2.46 -6.25 1.30
C ARG A 238 1.76 -5.03 0.73
N VAL A 239 0.60 -5.25 0.12
CA VAL A 239 -0.14 -4.26 -0.65
C VAL A 239 -1.56 -4.16 -0.13
N ALA A 240 -1.99 -2.96 0.19
CA ALA A 240 -3.36 -2.69 0.56
C ALA A 240 -4.10 -2.04 -0.63
N ILE A 241 -5.37 -2.39 -0.82
CA ILE A 241 -6.12 -2.02 -2.04
C ILE A 241 -7.31 -1.13 -1.65
N LYS A 242 -7.42 0.06 -2.24
CA LYS A 242 -8.60 0.92 -2.07
C LYS A 242 -9.89 0.17 -2.41
N ASP A 243 -10.96 0.41 -1.65
CA ASP A 243 -12.22 -0.30 -1.83
C ASP A 243 -13.10 0.20 -3.02
N LEU A 244 -12.47 0.30 -4.19
CA LEU A 244 -13.14 0.43 -5.50
C LEU A 244 -12.82 -0.74 -6.42
N TYR A 245 -11.74 -1.46 -6.12
CA TYR A 245 -11.23 -2.53 -6.96
C TYR A 245 -11.83 -3.86 -6.50
N ASP A 246 -12.38 -4.59 -7.44
CA ASP A 246 -12.82 -5.95 -7.20
C ASP A 246 -11.63 -6.87 -6.92
N ILE A 247 -11.82 -7.75 -5.95
CA ILE A 247 -10.90 -8.85 -5.62
C ILE A 247 -11.77 -10.07 -5.40
N LYS A 248 -11.50 -11.16 -6.11
CA LYS A 248 -12.29 -12.40 -6.06
C LYS A 248 -12.47 -12.86 -4.60
N GLY A 249 -13.71 -13.09 -4.19
CA GLY A 249 -14.06 -13.51 -2.82
C GLY A 249 -14.31 -12.36 -1.83
N LEU A 250 -14.03 -11.11 -2.21
CA LEU A 250 -14.33 -9.92 -1.40
C LEU A 250 -15.46 -9.10 -2.01
N GLN A 251 -16.28 -8.49 -1.17
CA GLN A 251 -17.26 -7.50 -1.62
C GLN A 251 -16.60 -6.12 -1.74
N THR A 252 -16.96 -5.37 -2.79
CA THR A 252 -16.49 -3.99 -3.00
C THR A 252 -17.59 -3.01 -2.59
N SER A 253 -17.39 -2.27 -1.49
CA SER A 253 -18.41 -1.39 -0.91
C SER A 253 -18.43 0.02 -1.49
N ALA A 254 -17.31 0.48 -2.07
CA ALA A 254 -17.10 1.89 -2.41
C ALA A 254 -17.33 2.85 -1.23
N GLY A 255 -17.14 2.39 0.00
CA GLY A 255 -17.39 3.17 1.21
C GLY A 255 -18.87 3.43 1.47
N SER A 256 -19.76 2.57 0.97
CA SER A 256 -21.22 2.71 1.12
C SER A 256 -21.89 1.43 1.58
N HIS A 257 -22.60 1.53 2.72
CA HIS A 257 -23.42 0.43 3.20
C HIS A 257 -24.63 0.16 2.29
N SER A 258 -25.19 1.21 1.66
CA SER A 258 -26.34 1.00 0.78
C SER A 258 -25.96 0.30 -0.53
N TRP A 259 -24.73 0.50 -1.00
CA TRP A 259 -24.17 -0.21 -2.15
C TRP A 259 -23.94 -1.69 -1.86
N THR A 260 -23.43 -2.05 -0.67
CA THR A 260 -23.19 -3.46 -0.31
C THR A 260 -24.46 -4.27 -0.14
N VAL A 261 -25.58 -3.64 0.22
CA VAL A 261 -26.87 -4.35 0.30
C VAL A 261 -27.33 -4.86 -1.08
N ILE A 262 -26.98 -4.17 -2.16
CA ILE A 262 -27.49 -4.48 -3.50
C ILE A 262 -26.45 -5.14 -4.43
N THR A 263 -25.21 -5.27 -3.99
CA THR A 263 -24.12 -5.84 -4.79
C THR A 263 -23.60 -7.14 -4.19
N PRO A 264 -23.23 -8.14 -5.00
CA PRO A 264 -22.68 -9.38 -4.48
C PRO A 264 -21.18 -9.27 -4.15
N VAL A 265 -20.63 -10.31 -3.55
CA VAL A 265 -19.18 -10.56 -3.51
C VAL A 265 -18.64 -10.65 -4.94
N ALA A 266 -17.45 -10.10 -5.18
CA ALA A 266 -16.83 -10.12 -6.50
C ALA A 266 -16.40 -11.54 -6.88
N ASN A 267 -16.72 -11.93 -8.12
CA ASN A 267 -16.36 -13.24 -8.67
C ASN A 267 -14.97 -13.26 -9.31
N ASP A 268 -14.41 -12.10 -9.67
CA ASP A 268 -13.09 -11.98 -10.27
C ASP A 268 -12.34 -10.79 -9.69
N THR A 269 -11.02 -10.80 -9.84
CA THR A 269 -10.12 -9.73 -9.43
C THR A 269 -9.91 -8.74 -10.57
N ALA A 270 -9.90 -7.44 -10.26
CA ALA A 270 -9.58 -6.39 -11.24
C ALA A 270 -8.21 -6.65 -11.88
N PRO A 271 -8.03 -6.52 -13.21
CA PRO A 271 -6.76 -6.83 -13.87
C PRO A 271 -5.56 -6.07 -13.29
N SER A 272 -5.77 -4.83 -12.87
CA SER A 272 -4.76 -4.03 -12.17
C SER A 272 -4.33 -4.66 -10.84
N VAL A 273 -5.24 -5.25 -10.07
CA VAL A 273 -4.89 -5.99 -8.84
C VAL A 273 -4.30 -7.36 -9.16
N GLN A 274 -4.83 -8.08 -10.16
CA GLN A 274 -4.30 -9.38 -10.57
C GLN A 274 -2.84 -9.27 -11.00
N GLN A 275 -2.44 -8.18 -11.66
CA GLN A 275 -1.05 -7.93 -12.01
C GLN A 275 -0.14 -7.90 -10.78
N ILE A 276 -0.60 -7.35 -9.65
CA ILE A 276 0.16 -7.31 -8.40
C ILE A 276 0.39 -8.73 -7.86
N LEU A 277 -0.67 -9.56 -7.87
CA LEU A 277 -0.61 -10.96 -7.45
C LEU A 277 0.33 -11.78 -8.34
N ASN A 278 0.24 -11.58 -9.67
CA ASN A 278 1.10 -12.22 -10.65
C ASN A 278 2.57 -11.86 -10.45
N LEU A 279 2.85 -10.62 -10.03
CA LEU A 279 4.19 -10.13 -9.69
C LEU A 279 4.68 -10.57 -8.28
N GLY A 280 3.89 -11.34 -7.54
CA GLY A 280 4.24 -11.87 -6.22
C GLY A 280 3.89 -10.98 -5.04
N GLY A 281 3.18 -9.86 -5.27
CA GLY A 281 2.67 -9.01 -4.21
C GLY A 281 1.52 -9.67 -3.45
N VAL A 282 1.38 -9.36 -2.17
CA VAL A 282 0.37 -9.94 -1.29
C VAL A 282 -0.64 -8.89 -0.86
N VAL A 283 -1.92 -9.13 -1.16
CA VAL A 283 -3.01 -8.29 -0.69
C VAL A 283 -3.31 -8.57 0.77
N VAL A 284 -3.26 -7.52 1.61
CA VAL A 284 -3.50 -7.62 3.06
C VAL A 284 -4.86 -7.07 3.52
N GLY A 285 -5.60 -6.40 2.63
CA GLY A 285 -6.92 -5.87 2.97
C GLY A 285 -7.43 -4.76 2.05
N LYS A 286 -8.67 -4.33 2.35
CA LYS A 286 -9.36 -3.25 1.64
C LYS A 286 -9.30 -1.96 2.45
N GLN A 287 -8.83 -0.88 1.84
CA GLN A 287 -8.62 0.41 2.50
C GLN A 287 -9.83 1.33 2.40
N LYS A 288 -10.01 2.16 3.41
CA LYS A 288 -11.07 3.18 3.44
C LYS A 288 -10.86 4.23 2.37
N LEU A 289 -11.99 4.74 1.91
CA LEU A 289 -12.11 5.79 0.93
C LEU A 289 -13.31 6.67 1.23
N ALA A 290 -13.28 7.91 0.74
CA ALA A 290 -14.50 8.72 0.71
C ALA A 290 -15.51 8.06 -0.23
N GLN A 291 -16.76 8.01 0.20
CA GLN A 291 -17.82 7.25 -0.46
C GLN A 291 -17.91 7.56 -1.97
N PHE A 292 -17.93 6.50 -2.79
CA PHE A 292 -17.89 6.53 -4.27
C PHE A 292 -16.78 7.41 -4.83
N ALA A 293 -15.62 7.38 -4.17
CA ALA A 293 -14.44 8.16 -4.50
C ALA A 293 -14.64 9.69 -4.48
N SER A 294 -15.67 10.19 -3.78
CA SER A 294 -16.01 11.62 -3.73
C SER A 294 -14.94 12.49 -3.08
N GLY A 295 -14.99 13.80 -3.32
CA GLY A 295 -14.11 14.79 -2.69
C GLY A 295 -14.53 15.17 -1.26
N ALA A 296 -15.15 14.25 -0.52
CA ALA A 296 -15.73 14.53 0.80
C ALA A 296 -14.66 14.99 1.80
N ASN A 297 -14.98 16.03 2.55
CA ASN A 297 -14.21 16.44 3.71
C ASN A 297 -14.43 15.45 4.86
N PRO A 298 -13.53 15.44 5.86
CA PRO A 298 -13.63 14.50 6.99
C PRO A 298 -14.95 14.58 7.77
N TRP A 299 -15.54 15.78 7.90
CA TRP A 299 -16.82 16.01 8.57
C TRP A 299 -18.06 15.64 7.72
N GLU A 300 -17.87 15.16 6.49
CA GLU A 300 -18.95 14.72 5.61
C GLU A 300 -19.12 13.20 5.60
N TRP A 301 -18.24 12.43 6.25
CA TRP A 301 -18.33 10.96 6.32
C TRP A 301 -19.35 10.53 7.37
N GLN A 302 -20.35 9.75 6.96
CA GLN A 302 -21.42 9.27 7.84
C GLN A 302 -21.50 7.74 7.89
N ASP A 303 -21.27 7.06 6.76
CA ASP A 303 -21.32 5.59 6.70
C ASP A 303 -20.12 4.94 7.41
N GLU A 304 -18.94 5.54 7.28
CA GLU A 304 -17.67 5.01 7.79
C GLU A 304 -16.93 6.02 8.66
N GLN A 305 -16.23 5.55 9.68
CA GLN A 305 -15.37 6.43 10.47
C GLN A 305 -14.17 6.90 9.62
N TYR A 306 -13.99 8.22 9.54
CA TYR A 306 -12.86 8.85 8.86
C TYR A 306 -11.50 8.43 9.47
N PRO A 307 -10.50 8.04 8.66
CA PRO A 307 -9.18 7.60 9.13
C PRO A 307 -8.42 8.70 9.90
N PHE A 308 -7.46 8.29 10.73
CA PHE A 308 -6.57 9.19 11.46
C PHE A 308 -5.24 9.30 10.71
N ASN A 309 -4.77 10.54 10.49
CA ASN A 309 -3.46 10.76 9.91
C ASN A 309 -2.39 10.54 10.99
N PRO A 310 -1.38 9.68 10.80
CA PRO A 310 -0.34 9.44 11.80
C PRO A 310 0.61 10.64 12.02
N ARG A 311 0.60 11.65 11.14
CA ARG A 311 1.48 12.81 11.19
C ARG A 311 1.08 13.84 12.25
N GLY A 312 2.07 14.57 12.74
CA GLY A 312 1.92 15.66 13.69
C GLY A 312 1.23 15.23 14.97
N ASP A 313 0.12 15.90 15.26
CA ASP A 313 -0.73 15.67 16.44
C ASP A 313 -1.71 14.48 16.33
N GLY A 314 -1.74 13.77 15.19
CA GLY A 314 -2.72 12.69 14.96
C GLY A 314 -4.13 13.18 14.59
N TRP A 315 -4.31 14.50 14.41
CA TRP A 315 -5.58 15.15 14.11
C TRP A 315 -5.61 15.85 12.74
N LEU A 316 -4.52 15.74 11.98
CA LEU A 316 -4.47 16.15 10.59
C LEU A 316 -5.41 15.30 9.72
N THR A 317 -5.81 15.86 8.59
CA THR A 317 -6.64 15.17 7.59
C THR A 317 -5.83 14.11 6.84
N CYS A 318 -6.48 13.02 6.42
CA CYS A 318 -5.96 12.06 5.44
C CYS A 318 -6.34 12.44 4.00
N SER A 319 -6.97 13.60 3.81
CA SER A 319 -7.60 14.01 2.57
C SER A 319 -8.61 12.97 2.02
N ALA A 320 -8.94 13.06 0.73
CA ALA A 320 -9.88 12.20 0.03
C ALA A 320 -9.47 12.09 -1.46
N SER A 321 -9.90 11.04 -2.18
CA SER A 321 -10.69 9.91 -1.68
C SER A 321 -9.89 8.67 -1.31
N SER A 322 -8.59 8.56 -1.63
CA SER A 322 -7.76 7.42 -1.19
C SER A 322 -7.21 7.63 0.24
N SER A 323 -8.09 8.03 1.16
CA SER A 323 -7.75 8.48 2.51
C SER A 323 -7.03 7.41 3.32
N GLY A 324 -7.51 6.16 3.26
CA GLY A 324 -6.86 5.03 3.93
C GLY A 324 -5.49 4.71 3.34
N GLY A 325 -5.30 4.88 2.03
CA GLY A 325 -4.08 4.55 1.32
C GLY A 325 -2.84 5.29 1.81
N GLY A 326 -2.84 6.62 1.64
CA GLY A 326 -1.72 7.46 2.05
C GLY A 326 -1.42 7.36 3.54
N CYS A 327 -2.46 7.40 4.37
CA CYS A 327 -2.31 7.32 5.83
C CYS A 327 -1.87 5.94 6.34
N ALA A 328 -2.32 4.82 5.74
CA ALA A 328 -1.87 3.49 6.15
C ALA A 328 -0.38 3.30 5.87
N VAL A 329 0.09 3.75 4.71
CA VAL A 329 1.51 3.68 4.33
C VAL A 329 2.37 4.55 5.25
N ALA A 330 1.86 5.71 5.68
CA ALA A 330 2.52 6.54 6.69
C ALA A 330 2.40 6.00 8.13
N ALA A 331 1.45 5.11 8.41
CA ALA A 331 1.18 4.61 9.76
C ALA A 331 1.94 3.33 10.10
N TYR A 332 2.02 2.40 9.15
CA TYR A 332 2.41 1.03 9.43
C TYR A 332 3.70 0.63 8.72
N GLU A 333 4.70 0.23 9.51
CA GLU A 333 6.00 -0.19 8.97
C GLU A 333 5.89 -1.51 8.20
N TRP A 334 4.97 -2.38 8.62
CA TRP A 334 4.70 -3.66 7.99
C TRP A 334 4.06 -3.54 6.60
N LEU A 335 3.54 -2.38 6.20
CA LEU A 335 2.89 -2.15 4.90
C LEU A 335 3.87 -1.46 3.93
N ASP A 336 4.04 -2.03 2.73
CA ASP A 336 4.96 -1.48 1.73
C ASP A 336 4.28 -0.50 0.76
N TYR A 337 3.08 -0.86 0.30
CA TYR A 337 2.37 -0.14 -0.74
C TYR A 337 0.85 -0.06 -0.49
N ALA A 338 0.23 0.97 -1.04
CA ALA A 338 -1.23 1.07 -1.09
C ALA A 338 -1.69 1.54 -2.46
N VAL A 339 -2.59 0.77 -3.10
CA VAL A 339 -3.17 1.13 -4.39
C VAL A 339 -4.41 1.97 -4.18
N GLY A 340 -4.52 3.06 -4.94
CA GLY A 340 -5.70 3.91 -4.95
C GLY A 340 -6.01 4.44 -6.35
N SER A 341 -6.95 5.38 -6.41
CA SER A 341 -7.39 6.01 -7.66
C SER A 341 -7.37 7.53 -7.57
N ASP A 342 -7.16 8.21 -8.70
CA ASP A 342 -7.20 9.68 -8.83
C ASP A 342 -8.08 10.11 -10.03
N THR A 343 -9.23 10.70 -9.72
CA THR A 343 -10.10 11.39 -10.69
C THR A 343 -9.85 12.90 -10.70
N GLY A 344 -9.70 13.45 -9.50
CA GLY A 344 -9.60 14.89 -9.25
C GLY A 344 -8.37 15.25 -8.43
N SER A 345 -8.07 14.53 -7.34
CA SER A 345 -6.80 14.63 -6.58
C SER A 345 -6.60 13.48 -5.58
N SER A 346 -7.31 12.38 -5.81
CA SER A 346 -7.52 11.33 -4.81
C SER A 346 -6.29 10.48 -4.51
N MET A 347 -5.20 10.62 -5.26
CA MET A 347 -3.88 10.13 -4.89
C MET A 347 -3.00 11.26 -4.38
N ARG A 348 -2.97 12.37 -5.12
CA ARG A 348 -2.01 13.45 -4.89
C ARG A 348 -2.20 14.19 -3.57
N ARG A 349 -3.44 14.47 -3.16
CA ARG A 349 -3.69 15.13 -1.86
C ARG A 349 -3.48 14.20 -0.66
N PRO A 350 -3.95 12.92 -0.65
CA PRO A 350 -3.57 11.99 0.41
C PRO A 350 -2.05 11.79 0.53
N ALA A 351 -1.32 11.75 -0.58
CA ALA A 351 0.14 11.69 -0.58
C ALA A 351 0.74 12.94 0.10
N ALA A 352 0.24 14.13 -0.26
CA ALA A 352 0.71 15.40 0.28
C ALA A 352 0.56 15.49 1.81
N VAL A 353 -0.65 15.19 2.32
CA VAL A 353 -0.93 15.32 3.76
C VAL A 353 -0.34 14.19 4.61
N ALA A 354 -0.18 13.00 4.04
CA ALA A 354 0.49 11.89 4.72
C ALA A 354 2.03 11.99 4.60
N GLY A 355 2.55 12.88 3.74
CA GLY A 355 3.97 13.03 3.50
C GLY A 355 4.60 11.75 2.96
N VAL A 356 3.97 11.15 1.94
CA VAL A 356 4.43 9.92 1.28
C VAL A 356 4.46 10.12 -0.24
N TYR A 357 5.13 9.22 -0.96
CA TYR A 357 5.13 9.24 -2.42
C TYR A 357 3.79 8.75 -2.95
N GLY A 358 3.29 9.36 -4.02
CA GLY A 358 2.11 8.88 -4.74
C GLY A 358 1.83 9.67 -6.00
N GLN A 359 1.19 9.03 -6.97
CA GLN A 359 0.97 9.60 -8.30
C GLN A 359 -0.47 9.51 -8.77
N ARG A 360 -0.85 10.51 -9.56
CA ARG A 360 -1.78 10.36 -10.67
C ARG A 360 -0.95 10.07 -11.92
N PRO A 361 -0.93 8.83 -12.45
CA PRO A 361 -0.21 8.57 -13.68
C PRO A 361 -0.91 9.25 -14.87
N SER A 362 -0.27 9.20 -16.03
CA SER A 362 -0.90 9.54 -17.30
C SER A 362 -2.24 8.86 -17.46
N GLN A 363 -3.21 9.62 -17.96
CA GLN A 363 -4.52 9.06 -18.21
C GLN A 363 -4.45 7.92 -19.24
N GLY A 364 -4.91 6.75 -18.82
CA GLY A 364 -4.93 5.52 -19.60
C GLY A 364 -3.77 4.55 -19.32
N LEU A 365 -2.84 4.87 -18.42
CA LEU A 365 -1.67 4.02 -18.15
C LEU A 365 -2.01 2.65 -17.52
N MET A 366 -3.23 2.51 -16.98
CA MET A 366 -3.70 1.29 -16.35
C MET A 366 -5.19 1.11 -16.60
N SER A 367 -5.60 -0.14 -16.83
CA SER A 367 -6.97 -0.56 -16.98
C SER A 367 -7.70 -0.45 -15.64
N LEU A 368 -8.88 0.15 -15.69
CA LEU A 368 -9.83 0.29 -14.60
C LEU A 368 -11.03 -0.65 -14.78
N GLU A 369 -10.85 -1.73 -15.55
CA GLU A 369 -11.82 -2.82 -15.59
C GLU A 369 -12.02 -3.39 -14.17
N ARG A 370 -13.30 -3.59 -13.81
CA ARG A 370 -13.73 -4.00 -12.45
C ARG A 370 -13.29 -3.03 -11.35
N VAL A 371 -13.16 -1.74 -11.67
CA VAL A 371 -12.99 -0.66 -10.71
C VAL A 371 -14.22 0.23 -10.77
N ILE A 372 -14.85 0.50 -9.63
CA ILE A 372 -16.02 1.37 -9.56
C ILE A 372 -15.61 2.79 -9.99
N PRO A 373 -16.20 3.35 -11.07
CA PRO A 373 -15.74 4.61 -11.63
C PRO A 373 -16.35 5.80 -10.89
N LEU A 374 -15.55 6.86 -10.73
CA LEU A 374 -16.08 8.21 -10.59
C LEU A 374 -16.20 8.84 -11.97
N GLY A 375 -15.14 8.85 -12.77
CA GLY A 375 -15.19 9.28 -14.17
C GLY A 375 -14.37 8.34 -15.05
N ALA A 376 -15.05 7.53 -15.86
CA ALA A 376 -14.40 6.47 -16.63
C ALA A 376 -13.26 6.98 -17.54
N ALA A 377 -13.39 8.21 -18.04
CA ALA A 377 -12.42 8.88 -18.90
C ALA A 377 -11.58 9.96 -18.18
N THR A 378 -11.43 9.88 -16.85
CA THR A 378 -10.64 10.83 -16.03
C THR A 378 -9.90 10.11 -14.90
N ASP A 379 -10.46 9.00 -14.42
CA ASP A 379 -9.90 8.13 -13.40
C ASP A 379 -8.55 7.56 -13.84
N THR A 380 -7.68 7.36 -12.85
CA THR A 380 -6.36 6.74 -13.00
C THR A 380 -6.06 5.89 -11.76
N ALA A 381 -5.24 4.85 -11.90
CA ALA A 381 -4.81 4.00 -10.78
C ALA A 381 -3.37 4.36 -10.35
N GLY A 382 -3.18 4.71 -9.08
CA GLY A 382 -1.88 5.09 -8.52
C GLY A 382 -1.47 4.20 -7.34
N VAL A 383 -0.22 4.31 -6.91
CA VAL A 383 0.31 3.60 -5.74
C VAL A 383 1.00 4.56 -4.78
N PHE A 384 0.77 4.39 -3.48
CA PHE A 384 1.52 5.06 -2.43
C PHE A 384 2.71 4.21 -1.99
N SER A 385 3.82 4.86 -1.63
CA SER A 385 4.94 4.22 -0.94
C SER A 385 5.70 5.22 -0.06
N ARG A 386 6.51 4.71 0.87
CA ARG A 386 7.42 5.54 1.68
C ARG A 386 8.81 5.70 1.08
N ASP A 387 9.20 4.79 0.19
CA ASP A 387 10.57 4.69 -0.29
C ASP A 387 10.58 4.93 -1.81
N PRO A 388 11.37 5.90 -2.31
CA PRO A 388 11.34 6.27 -3.72
C PRO A 388 11.81 5.15 -4.64
N HIS A 389 12.80 4.34 -4.26
CA HIS A 389 13.28 3.23 -5.08
C HIS A 389 12.25 2.11 -5.14
N LYS A 390 11.66 1.76 -3.99
CA LYS A 390 10.57 0.77 -3.92
C LYS A 390 9.37 1.23 -4.73
N TRP A 391 9.01 2.51 -4.65
CA TRP A 391 7.92 3.10 -5.41
C TRP A 391 8.13 2.99 -6.93
N VAL A 392 9.32 3.39 -7.41
CA VAL A 392 9.73 3.27 -8.82
C VAL A 392 9.68 1.81 -9.27
N LYS A 393 10.29 0.90 -8.49
CA LYS A 393 10.29 -0.55 -8.77
C LYS A 393 8.87 -1.10 -8.90
N PHE A 394 7.99 -0.77 -7.97
CA PHE A 394 6.60 -1.20 -8.01
C PHE A 394 5.88 -0.67 -9.24
N ALA A 395 5.95 0.64 -9.47
CA ALA A 395 5.21 1.29 -10.54
C ALA A 395 5.63 0.78 -11.93
N LYS A 396 6.94 0.68 -12.19
CA LYS A 396 7.44 0.22 -13.50
C LYS A 396 7.13 -1.26 -13.77
N ALA A 397 7.08 -2.10 -12.74
CA ALA A 397 6.65 -3.49 -12.90
C ALA A 397 5.12 -3.62 -13.08
N TRP A 398 4.36 -2.75 -12.41
CA TRP A 398 2.91 -2.79 -12.39
C TRP A 398 2.28 -2.24 -13.67
N TYR A 399 2.77 -1.11 -14.18
CA TYR A 399 2.29 -0.51 -15.43
C TYR A 399 2.85 -1.27 -16.64
N ALA A 400 2.05 -2.18 -17.19
CA ALA A 400 2.42 -2.99 -18.35
C ALA A 400 1.57 -2.60 -19.58
N PRO A 401 2.14 -2.56 -20.81
CA PRO A 401 1.41 -2.12 -22.01
C PRO A 401 0.11 -2.89 -22.30
N HIS A 402 0.05 -4.18 -21.98
CA HIS A 402 -1.14 -5.00 -22.18
C HIS A 402 -2.29 -4.66 -21.21
N LEU A 403 -2.02 -3.84 -20.19
CA LEU A 403 -3.00 -3.34 -19.22
C LEU A 403 -3.31 -1.86 -19.44
N TYR A 404 -2.88 -1.23 -20.54
CA TYR A 404 -3.29 0.15 -20.81
C TYR A 404 -4.78 0.22 -21.10
N GLN A 405 -5.42 1.29 -20.63
CA GLN A 405 -6.86 1.51 -20.83
C GLN A 405 -7.17 1.68 -22.31
N ASP A 406 -8.25 1.05 -22.77
CA ASP A 406 -8.72 1.19 -24.15
C ASP A 406 -9.03 2.66 -24.49
N THR A 407 -8.56 3.11 -25.66
CA THR A 407 -8.77 4.49 -26.14
C THR A 407 -10.24 4.83 -26.38
N SER A 408 -11.09 3.85 -26.61
CA SER A 408 -12.55 4.04 -26.69
C SER A 408 -13.16 4.50 -25.36
N ILE A 409 -12.50 4.19 -24.23
CA ILE A 409 -12.93 4.60 -22.89
C ILE A 409 -12.32 5.97 -22.56
N THR A 410 -11.03 6.16 -22.80
CA THR A 410 -10.37 7.45 -22.46
C THR A 410 -10.78 8.58 -23.40
N GLY A 411 -11.12 8.26 -24.66
CA GLY A 411 -11.34 9.24 -25.72
C GLY A 411 -10.08 9.95 -26.19
N LEU A 412 -8.88 9.49 -25.78
CA LEU A 412 -7.59 10.11 -26.08
C LEU A 412 -6.77 9.29 -27.09
N SER A 413 -5.69 9.89 -27.59
CA SER A 413 -4.74 9.17 -28.44
C SER A 413 -4.02 8.05 -27.65
N PRO A 414 -3.62 6.95 -28.33
CA PRO A 414 -2.87 5.87 -27.70
C PRO A 414 -1.67 6.38 -26.92
N LEU A 415 -1.39 5.76 -25.76
CA LEU A 415 -0.24 6.09 -24.95
C LEU A 415 1.04 5.52 -25.56
N VAL A 416 2.07 6.37 -25.60
CA VAL A 416 3.47 5.96 -25.80
C VAL A 416 4.22 6.31 -24.53
N VAL A 417 4.84 5.31 -23.90
CA VAL A 417 5.47 5.46 -22.58
C VAL A 417 6.94 5.05 -22.68
N PRO A 418 7.84 5.97 -23.11
CA PRO A 418 9.25 5.66 -23.24
C PRO A 418 9.89 5.50 -21.86
N ASP A 419 10.73 4.46 -21.72
CA ASP A 419 11.59 4.27 -20.57
C ASP A 419 13.03 4.64 -20.95
N THR A 420 13.39 5.89 -20.69
CA THR A 420 14.69 6.45 -21.11
C THR A 420 15.17 7.48 -20.10
N ASP A 421 16.48 7.76 -20.09
CA ASP A 421 17.08 8.85 -19.30
C ASP A 421 17.18 10.16 -20.10
N ALA A 422 16.30 10.31 -21.09
CA ALA A 422 16.13 11.49 -21.91
C ALA A 422 15.34 12.55 -21.12
N PHE A 423 16.00 13.15 -20.11
CA PHE A 423 15.34 13.99 -19.13
C PHE A 423 14.93 15.38 -19.66
N PRO A 424 13.84 15.98 -19.13
CA PRO A 424 13.43 17.35 -19.43
C PRO A 424 14.55 18.37 -19.18
N LYS A 425 14.54 19.49 -19.92
CA LYS A 425 15.56 20.56 -19.81
C LYS A 425 15.09 21.80 -19.07
N THR A 426 13.79 21.91 -18.81
CA THR A 426 13.21 23.10 -18.18
C THR A 426 12.39 22.73 -16.94
N ILE A 427 12.64 23.38 -15.81
CA ILE A 427 11.71 23.41 -14.67
C ILE A 427 10.75 24.57 -14.91
N ILE A 428 9.45 24.29 -15.02
CA ILE A 428 8.42 25.33 -15.05
C ILE A 428 8.04 25.67 -13.61
N TYR A 429 8.24 26.94 -13.24
CA TYR A 429 7.82 27.53 -11.97
C TYR A 429 6.58 28.40 -12.23
N PRO A 430 5.36 27.92 -11.93
CA PRO A 430 4.13 28.67 -12.12
C PRO A 430 3.92 29.67 -10.97
N THR A 431 4.08 30.97 -11.26
CA THR A 431 3.98 32.07 -10.28
C THR A 431 2.58 32.31 -9.75
N ASP A 432 1.56 31.70 -10.35
CA ASP A 432 0.18 31.68 -9.88
C ASP A 432 -0.12 30.52 -8.92
N TYR A 433 0.84 29.63 -8.66
CA TYR A 433 0.73 28.54 -7.68
C TYR A 433 1.88 28.51 -6.66
N LEU A 434 2.97 29.22 -6.92
CA LEU A 434 4.14 29.33 -6.06
C LEU A 434 4.52 30.82 -5.89
N PRO A 435 5.10 31.25 -4.76
CA PRO A 435 5.73 30.45 -3.68
C PRO A 435 4.74 29.72 -2.76
N LEU A 436 5.25 28.87 -1.87
CA LEU A 436 4.49 28.20 -0.83
C LEU A 436 3.94 29.20 0.20
N ASN A 437 2.74 28.92 0.71
CA ASN A 437 2.09 29.79 1.70
C ASN A 437 2.84 29.86 3.04
N ASN A 438 3.53 28.79 3.44
CA ASN A 438 4.36 28.78 4.64
C ASN A 438 5.78 29.20 4.29
N SER A 439 6.19 30.37 4.78
CA SER A 439 7.55 30.89 4.62
C SER A 439 8.66 29.97 5.14
N ALA A 440 8.38 29.09 6.10
CA ALA A 440 9.35 28.09 6.59
C ALA A 440 9.52 26.92 5.60
N ALA A 441 8.54 26.66 4.75
CA ALA A 441 8.58 25.61 3.74
C ALA A 441 9.26 26.08 2.45
N GLU A 442 9.24 27.39 2.16
CA GLU A 442 9.81 27.95 0.92
C GLU A 442 11.31 27.62 0.74
N PRO A 443 12.20 27.75 1.76
CA PRO A 443 13.60 27.37 1.61
C PRO A 443 13.81 25.87 1.30
N ILE A 444 12.89 25.00 1.70
CA ILE A 444 12.92 23.57 1.37
C ILE A 444 12.62 23.39 -0.13
N LEU A 445 11.63 24.10 -0.65
CA LEU A 445 11.30 24.08 -2.08
C LEU A 445 12.41 24.69 -2.93
N GLU A 446 12.96 25.84 -2.54
CA GLU A 446 14.06 26.49 -3.26
C GLU A 446 15.26 25.55 -3.36
N LYS A 447 15.65 24.92 -2.24
CA LYS A 447 16.72 23.93 -2.22
C LYS A 447 16.41 22.73 -3.14
N PHE A 448 15.19 22.20 -3.10
CA PHE A 448 14.79 21.11 -3.98
C PHE A 448 14.92 21.49 -5.47
N ILE A 449 14.47 22.70 -5.84
CA ILE A 449 14.58 23.22 -7.22
C ILE A 449 16.05 23.39 -7.62
N GLU A 450 16.88 23.94 -6.74
CA GLU A 450 18.32 24.11 -6.99
C GLU A 450 19.04 22.78 -7.21
N GLU A 451 18.79 21.80 -6.34
CA GLU A 451 19.39 20.46 -6.43
C GLU A 451 18.90 19.72 -7.69
N MET A 452 17.62 19.80 -8.00
CA MET A 452 17.04 19.25 -9.23
C MET A 452 17.64 19.90 -10.49
N ALA A 453 17.70 21.23 -10.53
CA ALA A 453 18.29 21.97 -11.64
C ALA A 453 19.75 21.58 -11.86
N ARG A 454 20.51 21.41 -10.77
CA ARG A 454 21.91 20.97 -10.82
C ARG A 454 22.06 19.53 -11.33
N VAL A 455 21.26 18.59 -10.82
CA VAL A 455 21.40 17.15 -11.15
C VAL A 455 21.04 16.86 -12.61
N PHE A 456 20.05 17.58 -13.16
CA PHE A 456 19.55 17.33 -14.51
C PHE A 456 19.97 18.39 -15.55
N ASP A 457 20.82 19.35 -15.15
CA ASP A 457 21.24 20.49 -15.98
C ASP A 457 20.02 21.24 -16.58
N MET A 458 19.09 21.62 -15.69
CA MET A 458 17.83 22.25 -16.09
C MET A 458 17.85 23.75 -15.83
N ARG A 459 17.20 24.50 -16.71
CA ARG A 459 16.90 25.92 -16.48
C ARG A 459 15.54 26.08 -15.78
N VAL A 460 15.44 27.02 -14.84
CA VAL A 460 14.16 27.39 -14.22
C VAL A 460 13.50 28.49 -15.04
N LYS A 461 12.25 28.25 -15.48
CA LYS A 461 11.43 29.19 -16.23
C LYS A 461 10.19 29.56 -15.41
N LYS A 462 10.15 30.81 -14.95
CA LYS A 462 8.96 31.38 -14.29
C LYS A 462 7.89 31.70 -15.32
N VAL A 463 6.65 31.25 -15.08
CA VAL A 463 5.50 31.48 -15.96
C VAL A 463 4.26 31.77 -15.13
N ASN A 464 3.25 32.42 -15.71
CA ASN A 464 1.90 32.43 -15.15
C ASN A 464 1.08 31.41 -15.96
N PHE A 465 0.76 30.26 -15.36
CA PHE A 465 0.09 29.16 -16.06
C PHE A 465 -1.31 29.57 -16.53
N THR A 466 -2.06 30.22 -15.64
CA THR A 466 -3.40 30.73 -15.94
C THR A 466 -3.40 31.66 -17.15
N ALA A 467 -2.47 32.62 -17.21
CA ALA A 467 -2.35 33.54 -18.33
C ALA A 467 -1.94 32.85 -19.63
N ILE A 468 -1.05 31.85 -19.58
CA ILE A 468 -0.67 31.07 -20.77
C ILE A 468 -1.89 30.37 -21.36
N VAL A 469 -2.65 29.67 -20.52
CA VAL A 469 -3.84 28.95 -20.98
C VAL A 469 -4.87 29.94 -21.53
N GLN A 470 -5.22 30.99 -20.80
CA GLN A 470 -6.24 31.97 -21.23
C GLN A 470 -5.87 32.77 -22.49
N ASN A 471 -4.58 32.91 -22.78
CA ASN A 471 -4.10 33.56 -24.00
C ASN A 471 -3.93 32.60 -25.19
N ALA A 472 -4.23 31.31 -25.03
CA ALA A 472 -4.21 30.36 -26.12
C ALA A 472 -5.19 30.77 -27.23
N THR A 473 -4.79 30.57 -28.48
CA THR A 473 -5.66 30.86 -29.64
C THR A 473 -6.77 29.83 -29.81
N ASP A 474 -6.61 28.63 -29.24
CA ASP A 474 -7.63 27.60 -29.24
C ASP A 474 -8.80 28.01 -28.31
N PRO A 475 -10.05 28.08 -28.82
CA PRO A 475 -11.19 28.59 -28.07
C PRO A 475 -11.66 27.64 -26.96
N ILE A 476 -11.33 26.35 -27.03
CA ILE A 476 -11.62 25.37 -25.98
C ILE A 476 -10.53 25.40 -24.92
N ALA A 477 -9.26 25.32 -25.33
CA ALA A 477 -8.14 25.29 -24.39
C ALA A 477 -8.03 26.58 -23.58
N SER A 478 -8.34 27.74 -24.16
CA SER A 478 -8.33 29.02 -23.44
C SER A 478 -9.46 29.21 -22.43
N ASN A 479 -10.44 28.30 -22.39
CA ASN A 479 -11.62 28.43 -21.55
C ASN A 479 -11.69 27.37 -20.45
N PHE A 480 -11.11 27.67 -19.29
CA PHE A 480 -11.17 26.81 -18.10
C PHE A 480 -12.59 26.43 -17.67
N THR A 481 -13.58 27.29 -17.88
CA THR A 481 -14.97 26.98 -17.52
C THR A 481 -15.49 25.82 -18.36
N VAL A 482 -15.27 25.87 -19.67
CA VAL A 482 -15.69 24.81 -20.61
C VAL A 482 -14.96 23.51 -20.32
N MET A 483 -13.65 23.55 -20.10
CA MET A 483 -12.85 22.36 -19.78
C MET A 483 -13.27 21.70 -18.45
N ASN A 484 -13.53 22.50 -17.40
CA ASN A 484 -14.01 21.98 -16.12
C ASN A 484 -15.43 21.42 -16.23
N GLN A 485 -16.32 22.07 -16.97
CA GLN A 485 -17.66 21.57 -17.21
C GLN A 485 -17.64 20.23 -17.95
N ALA A 486 -16.80 20.08 -18.98
CA ALA A 486 -16.61 18.81 -19.68
C ALA A 486 -16.11 17.71 -18.73
N THR A 487 -15.09 18.00 -17.93
CA THR A 487 -14.57 17.06 -16.91
C THR A 487 -15.66 16.67 -15.90
N SER A 488 -16.47 17.63 -15.45
CA SER A 488 -17.60 17.39 -14.54
C SER A 488 -18.68 16.52 -15.17
N THR A 489 -19.03 16.77 -16.44
CA THR A 489 -19.99 15.95 -17.21
C THR A 489 -19.51 14.52 -17.34
N ILE A 490 -18.22 14.31 -17.68
CA ILE A 490 -17.60 12.98 -17.76
C ILE A 490 -17.77 12.23 -16.43
N ASN A 491 -17.34 12.85 -15.33
CA ASN A 491 -17.42 12.24 -14.00
C ASN A 491 -18.87 11.98 -13.57
N THR A 492 -19.75 12.95 -13.79
CA THR A 492 -21.13 12.86 -13.30
C THR A 492 -21.92 11.81 -14.07
N TRP A 493 -21.74 11.70 -15.39
CA TRP A 493 -22.39 10.69 -16.21
C TRP A 493 -21.91 9.27 -15.88
N SER A 494 -20.60 9.02 -15.85
CA SER A 494 -20.05 7.67 -15.59
C SER A 494 -20.51 7.12 -14.24
N SER A 495 -20.34 7.90 -13.17
CA SER A 495 -20.75 7.47 -11.83
C SER A 495 -22.27 7.37 -11.67
N TRP A 496 -23.07 8.17 -12.38
CA TRP A 496 -24.52 8.00 -12.39
C TRP A 496 -24.95 6.70 -13.06
N LEU A 497 -24.41 6.41 -14.24
CA LEU A 497 -24.75 5.21 -15.00
C LEU A 497 -24.37 3.92 -14.27
N VAL A 498 -23.16 3.88 -13.70
CA VAL A 498 -22.62 2.65 -13.10
C VAL A 498 -23.07 2.46 -11.65
N VAL A 499 -23.27 3.54 -10.90
CA VAL A 499 -23.56 3.47 -9.47
C VAL A 499 -24.89 4.11 -9.12
N GLY A 500 -25.05 5.41 -9.38
CA GLY A 500 -26.18 6.20 -8.87
C GLY A 500 -27.55 5.65 -9.28
N LYS A 501 -27.75 5.43 -10.58
CA LYS A 501 -29.01 4.91 -11.12
C LYS A 501 -29.29 3.47 -10.67
N PRO A 502 -28.37 2.50 -10.81
CA PRO A 502 -28.58 1.15 -10.28
C PRO A 502 -28.90 1.13 -8.79
N LEU A 503 -28.16 1.89 -7.97
CA LEU A 503 -28.37 1.95 -6.53
C LEU A 503 -29.75 2.49 -6.17
N ILE A 504 -30.11 3.65 -6.73
CA ILE A 504 -31.40 4.28 -6.41
C ILE A 504 -32.57 3.41 -6.88
N THR A 505 -32.47 2.79 -8.06
CA THR A 505 -33.52 1.89 -8.56
C THR A 505 -33.69 0.68 -7.65
N ALA A 506 -32.63 -0.09 -7.41
CA ALA A 506 -32.70 -1.29 -6.59
C ALA A 506 -33.15 -0.96 -5.15
N TRP A 507 -32.65 0.13 -4.57
CA TRP A 507 -33.03 0.55 -3.22
C TRP A 507 -34.52 0.94 -3.13
N LYS A 508 -35.06 1.64 -4.12
CA LYS A 508 -36.49 1.96 -4.17
C LYS A 508 -37.35 0.71 -4.22
N ASP A 509 -36.96 -0.29 -5.00
CA ASP A 509 -37.68 -1.55 -5.13
C ASP A 509 -37.64 -2.36 -3.83
N MET A 510 -36.53 -2.32 -3.09
CA MET A 510 -36.36 -3.03 -1.81
C MET A 510 -36.99 -2.32 -0.62
N PHE A 511 -37.08 -0.97 -0.64
CA PHE A 511 -37.41 -0.16 0.53
C PHE A 511 -38.50 0.89 0.27
N GLU A 512 -39.63 0.47 -0.33
CA GLU A 512 -40.86 1.27 -0.44
C GLU A 512 -40.66 2.65 -1.13
N GLY A 513 -39.84 2.70 -2.16
CA GLY A 513 -39.58 3.94 -2.92
C GLY A 513 -38.66 4.95 -2.22
N ARG A 514 -38.04 4.58 -1.09
CA ARG A 514 -37.09 5.44 -0.36
C ARG A 514 -35.81 5.65 -1.16
N PHE A 515 -35.14 6.77 -0.89
CA PHE A 515 -33.79 7.05 -1.39
C PHE A 515 -32.75 6.35 -0.50
N PRO A 516 -31.65 5.80 -1.06
CA PRO A 516 -30.60 5.14 -0.28
C PRO A 516 -29.92 6.08 0.73
N PRO A 517 -29.60 5.62 1.95
CA PRO A 517 -28.71 6.35 2.85
C PRO A 517 -27.30 6.35 2.26
N ILE A 518 -26.82 7.54 1.91
CA ILE A 518 -25.48 7.80 1.36
C ILE A 518 -24.96 9.14 1.89
N ASP A 519 -23.65 9.33 1.91
CA ASP A 519 -22.99 10.52 2.44
C ASP A 519 -23.42 11.82 1.71
N PRO A 520 -23.45 12.96 2.44
CA PRO A 520 -23.87 14.25 1.90
C PRO A 520 -23.03 14.74 0.71
N ALA A 521 -21.78 14.30 0.56
CA ALA A 521 -20.93 14.71 -0.56
C ALA A 521 -21.46 14.25 -1.93
N ARG A 522 -22.21 13.14 -2.00
CA ARG A 522 -22.81 12.62 -3.25
C ARG A 522 -24.32 12.84 -3.33
N ARG A 523 -25.00 12.84 -2.20
CA ARG A 523 -26.47 12.82 -2.08
C ARG A 523 -27.19 13.91 -2.90
N PRO A 524 -26.84 15.22 -2.82
CA PRO A 524 -27.58 16.25 -3.55
C PRO A 524 -27.51 16.09 -5.08
N GLY A 525 -26.34 15.73 -5.60
CA GLY A 525 -26.12 15.57 -7.04
C GLY A 525 -26.92 14.41 -7.65
N TRP A 526 -27.18 13.35 -6.86
CA TRP A 526 -27.99 12.22 -7.29
C TRP A 526 -29.49 12.43 -7.10
N ILE A 527 -29.92 13.15 -6.05
CA ILE A 527 -31.32 13.55 -5.89
C ILE A 527 -31.76 14.45 -7.05
N GLY A 528 -30.90 15.41 -7.43
CA GLY A 528 -31.17 16.37 -8.49
C GLY A 528 -30.72 15.94 -9.88
N PHE A 529 -30.32 14.68 -10.08
CA PHE A 529 -29.76 14.25 -11.36
C PHE A 529 -30.78 14.38 -12.49
N ASN A 530 -30.39 15.03 -13.59
CA ASN A 530 -31.26 15.25 -14.75
C ASN A 530 -30.68 14.58 -16.00
N GLU A 531 -31.19 13.41 -16.35
CA GLU A 531 -30.80 12.65 -17.55
C GLU A 531 -31.12 13.40 -18.88
N ARG A 532 -31.93 14.46 -18.86
CA ARG A 532 -32.11 15.30 -20.07
C ARG A 532 -30.93 16.25 -20.29
N ALA A 533 -30.29 16.70 -19.21
CA ALA A 533 -29.16 17.64 -19.27
C ALA A 533 -27.81 16.91 -19.34
N THR A 534 -27.65 15.84 -18.57
CA THR A 534 -26.45 15.00 -18.56
C THR A 534 -26.81 13.62 -19.09
N ASN A 535 -26.42 13.36 -20.33
CA ASN A 535 -26.69 12.14 -21.09
C ASN A 535 -25.50 11.75 -21.98
N GLN A 536 -25.65 10.65 -22.72
CA GLN A 536 -24.63 10.15 -23.65
C GLN A 536 -24.14 11.21 -24.64
N ALA A 537 -25.04 11.99 -25.25
CA ALA A 537 -24.63 13.02 -26.21
C ALA A 537 -23.79 14.13 -25.56
N SER A 538 -24.18 14.57 -24.36
CA SER A 538 -23.37 15.54 -23.59
C SER A 538 -22.03 14.97 -23.13
N TYR A 539 -21.98 13.66 -22.84
CA TYR A 539 -20.78 12.95 -22.47
C TYR A 539 -19.81 12.85 -23.66
N ASP A 540 -20.30 12.47 -24.83
CA ASP A 540 -19.50 12.37 -26.06
C ASP A 540 -18.93 13.75 -26.45
N ALA A 541 -19.72 14.81 -26.33
CA ALA A 541 -19.26 16.19 -26.54
C ALA A 541 -18.22 16.63 -25.50
N ALA A 542 -18.35 16.18 -24.25
CA ALA A 542 -17.37 16.44 -23.20
C ALA A 542 -16.04 15.69 -23.46
N LEU A 543 -16.09 14.46 -23.98
CA LEU A 543 -14.89 13.73 -24.41
C LEU A 543 -14.17 14.44 -25.55
N GLU A 544 -14.91 14.98 -26.53
CA GLU A 544 -14.34 15.81 -27.61
C GLU A 544 -13.61 17.04 -27.04
N THR A 545 -14.30 17.79 -26.16
CA THR A 545 -13.74 18.97 -25.50
C THR A 545 -12.46 18.62 -24.75
N LYS A 546 -12.47 17.51 -24.01
CA LYS A 546 -11.29 17.03 -23.29
C LYS A 546 -10.15 16.66 -24.23
N ARG A 547 -10.42 15.97 -25.33
CA ARG A 547 -9.39 15.59 -26.31
C ARG A 547 -8.69 16.82 -26.89
N GLN A 548 -9.43 17.87 -27.21
CA GLN A 548 -8.88 19.12 -27.72
C GLN A 548 -8.01 19.83 -26.66
N ALA A 549 -8.46 19.88 -25.41
CA ALA A 549 -7.67 20.43 -24.30
C ALA A 549 -6.36 19.65 -24.08
N VAL A 550 -6.41 18.31 -24.11
CA VAL A 550 -5.23 17.44 -23.97
C VAL A 550 -4.26 17.66 -25.14
N ALA A 551 -4.75 17.71 -26.38
CA ALA A 551 -3.91 17.96 -27.55
C ALA A 551 -3.20 19.31 -27.44
N TRP A 552 -3.92 20.39 -27.11
CA TRP A 552 -3.31 21.69 -26.89
C TRP A 552 -2.23 21.66 -25.80
N TYR A 553 -2.48 20.98 -24.68
CA TYR A 553 -1.51 20.91 -23.60
C TYR A 553 -0.23 20.16 -24.01
N GLU A 554 -0.40 19.07 -24.76
CA GLU A 554 0.68 18.26 -25.30
C GLU A 554 1.46 18.93 -26.42
N ASP A 555 0.86 19.85 -27.17
CA ASP A 555 1.49 20.51 -28.32
C ASP A 555 2.09 21.87 -27.96
N GLU A 556 1.43 22.64 -27.09
CA GLU A 556 1.72 24.06 -26.86
C GLU A 556 2.34 24.35 -25.47
N PHE A 557 2.13 23.48 -24.47
CA PHE A 557 2.59 23.73 -23.10
C PHE A 557 3.65 22.74 -22.62
N GLN A 558 3.30 21.47 -22.44
CA GLN A 558 4.25 20.39 -22.10
C GLN A 558 4.44 19.48 -23.31
N TYR A 559 5.21 19.95 -24.29
CA TYR A 559 5.48 19.23 -25.53
C TYR A 559 6.69 18.31 -25.47
N SER A 560 6.77 17.40 -26.45
CA SER A 560 7.94 16.56 -26.69
C SER A 560 8.93 17.25 -27.64
N THR A 561 10.22 17.00 -27.44
CA THR A 561 11.30 17.37 -28.36
C THR A 561 11.93 16.11 -28.96
N ALA A 562 12.93 16.26 -29.83
CA ALA A 562 13.68 15.09 -30.31
C ALA A 562 14.49 14.45 -29.16
N GLU A 563 14.80 15.23 -28.12
CA GLU A 563 15.68 14.88 -27.01
C GLU A 563 14.93 14.45 -25.75
N SER A 564 13.63 14.71 -25.61
CA SER A 564 12.84 14.32 -24.44
C SER A 564 11.37 14.14 -24.81
N CYS A 565 10.71 13.14 -24.21
CA CYS A 565 9.27 12.99 -24.36
C CYS A 565 8.48 14.12 -23.68
N SER A 566 9.09 14.84 -22.72
CA SER A 566 8.56 16.07 -22.15
C SER A 566 9.68 17.07 -21.97
N GLU A 567 9.62 18.21 -22.66
CA GLU A 567 10.67 19.23 -22.59
C GLU A 567 10.77 19.90 -21.21
N SER A 568 9.72 19.77 -20.39
CA SER A 568 9.64 20.41 -19.09
C SER A 568 9.02 19.53 -18.02
N VAL A 569 9.41 19.81 -16.79
CA VAL A 569 8.70 19.38 -15.58
C VAL A 569 8.14 20.61 -14.90
N MET A 570 6.84 20.63 -14.64
CA MET A 570 6.18 21.72 -13.92
C MET A 570 6.05 21.35 -12.45
N LEU A 571 6.39 22.29 -11.57
CA LEU A 571 6.27 22.13 -10.13
C LEU A 571 5.13 22.98 -9.60
N TYR A 572 4.31 22.43 -8.70
CA TYR A 572 3.28 23.22 -8.00
C TYR A 572 2.94 22.58 -6.65
N ASP A 573 2.33 23.35 -5.74
CA ASP A 573 1.76 22.82 -4.51
C ASP A 573 0.27 22.46 -4.69
N ILE A 574 -0.11 21.24 -4.32
CA ILE A 574 -1.50 20.79 -4.42
C ILE A 574 -2.40 21.25 -3.27
N GLY A 575 -1.86 21.95 -2.26
CA GLY A 575 -2.67 22.93 -1.54
C GLY A 575 -2.43 23.11 -0.04
N THR A 576 -1.46 22.44 0.59
CA THR A 576 -1.17 22.77 2.00
C THR A 576 -0.22 23.96 2.12
N GLY A 577 0.64 24.18 1.12
CA GLY A 577 1.66 25.23 1.17
C GLY A 577 2.61 25.09 2.36
N GLY A 578 2.73 23.90 2.96
CA GLY A 578 3.44 23.68 4.22
C GLY A 578 2.68 24.06 5.50
N LEU A 579 1.36 24.27 5.43
CA LEU A 579 0.48 24.49 6.59
C LEU A 579 -0.26 23.20 6.98
N PRO A 580 -0.57 23.00 8.28
CA PRO A 580 -1.42 21.89 8.71
C PRO A 580 -2.84 22.03 8.13
N SER A 581 -3.44 20.88 7.83
CA SER A 581 -4.86 20.78 7.48
C SER A 581 -5.52 19.72 8.35
N PHE A 582 -6.60 20.08 9.02
CA PHE A 582 -7.17 19.30 10.10
C PHE A 582 -8.40 18.53 9.67
N ARG A 583 -8.66 17.42 10.37
CA ARG A 583 -9.91 16.67 10.22
C ARG A 583 -11.13 17.42 10.76
N GLU A 584 -10.93 18.38 11.64
CA GLU A 584 -11.98 19.22 12.19
C GLU A 584 -12.13 20.51 11.38
N ARG A 585 -13.35 20.84 10.97
CA ARG A 585 -13.63 21.98 10.10
C ARG A 585 -13.09 23.30 10.66
N LEU A 586 -13.44 23.61 11.92
CA LEU A 586 -13.15 24.91 12.53
C LEU A 586 -11.66 25.15 12.74
N LEU A 587 -10.86 24.09 12.95
CA LEU A 587 -9.40 24.23 13.08
C LEU A 587 -8.74 24.75 11.80
N ASN A 588 -9.37 24.56 10.64
CA ASN A 588 -8.87 25.06 9.35
C ASN A 588 -9.21 26.54 9.09
N GLU A 589 -9.97 27.20 9.97
CA GLU A 589 -10.24 28.64 9.89
C GLU A 589 -9.14 29.49 10.55
N SER A 590 -8.19 28.83 11.22
CA SER A 590 -6.98 29.46 11.77
C SER A 590 -6.09 30.03 10.66
N PRO A 591 -5.45 31.19 10.85
CA PRO A 591 -4.44 31.70 9.91
C PRO A 591 -3.22 30.79 9.79
N ASP A 592 -2.96 29.95 10.79
CA ASP A 592 -1.85 29.00 10.81
C ASP A 592 -2.23 27.61 10.26
N ALA A 593 -3.38 27.50 9.59
CA ALA A 593 -3.88 26.26 8.98
C ALA A 593 -4.39 26.53 7.56
N SER A 594 -4.67 25.46 6.81
CA SER A 594 -5.22 25.58 5.46
C SER A 594 -6.31 24.54 5.18
N TYR A 595 -7.34 24.96 4.45
CA TYR A 595 -8.22 24.02 3.75
C TYR A 595 -7.46 23.41 2.55
N LEU A 596 -7.63 22.12 2.29
CA LEU A 596 -6.94 21.46 1.16
C LEU A 596 -7.42 21.90 -0.23
N ALA A 597 -8.65 22.39 -0.32
CA ALA A 597 -9.28 22.75 -1.59
C ALA A 597 -9.21 24.26 -1.87
N VAL A 598 -8.08 24.88 -1.57
CA VAL A 598 -7.87 26.31 -1.83
C VAL A 598 -7.33 26.50 -3.24
N ARG A 599 -7.98 27.39 -3.99
CA ARG A 599 -7.44 27.90 -5.26
C ARG A 599 -6.52 29.07 -4.93
N PRO A 600 -5.23 29.04 -5.33
CA PRO A 600 -4.32 30.15 -5.11
C PRO A 600 -4.84 31.47 -5.70
N GLU A 601 -4.43 32.59 -5.12
CA GLU A 601 -4.73 33.91 -5.66
C GLU A 601 -4.09 34.08 -7.05
N GLY A 602 -4.86 34.52 -8.03
CA GLY A 602 -4.39 34.67 -9.42
C GLY A 602 -4.48 33.40 -10.28
N ALA A 603 -4.71 32.22 -9.68
CA ALA A 603 -4.97 31.00 -10.43
C ALA A 603 -6.45 30.90 -10.88
N ALA A 604 -6.70 30.42 -12.10
CA ALA A 604 -8.07 30.17 -12.59
C ALA A 604 -8.67 28.87 -12.02
N VAL A 605 -7.84 27.86 -11.78
CA VAL A 605 -8.22 26.53 -11.27
C VAL A 605 -7.32 26.12 -10.11
N THR A 606 -7.73 25.12 -9.32
CA THR A 606 -6.83 24.51 -8.32
C THR A 606 -5.77 23.68 -9.04
N GLY A 607 -4.57 23.53 -8.46
CA GLY A 607 -3.52 22.70 -9.05
C GLY A 607 -3.97 21.25 -9.25
N ALA A 608 -4.78 20.75 -8.31
CA ALA A 608 -5.47 19.47 -8.39
C ALA A 608 -6.22 19.26 -9.72
N SER A 609 -6.82 20.31 -10.29
CA SER A 609 -7.64 20.25 -11.52
C SER A 609 -6.85 20.16 -12.81
N ILE A 610 -5.56 20.51 -12.81
CA ILE A 610 -4.74 20.62 -14.04
C ILE A 610 -4.74 19.29 -14.81
N CYS A 611 -4.18 18.23 -14.23
CA CYS A 611 -4.06 16.98 -14.96
C CYS A 611 -5.38 16.20 -15.15
N PRO A 612 -6.41 16.30 -14.28
CA PRO A 612 -7.77 15.84 -14.62
C PRO A 612 -8.31 16.39 -15.94
N ILE A 613 -8.01 17.66 -16.26
CA ILE A 613 -8.33 18.29 -17.54
C ILE A 613 -7.39 17.77 -18.64
N PHE A 614 -6.09 17.87 -18.43
CA PHE A 614 -5.07 17.73 -19.48
C PHE A 614 -4.45 16.33 -19.62
N GLY A 615 -4.86 15.35 -18.82
CA GLY A 615 -4.41 13.96 -18.93
C GLY A 615 -2.96 13.70 -18.49
N CYS A 616 -2.20 14.71 -18.06
CA CYS A 616 -0.79 14.62 -17.67
C CYS A 616 -0.49 13.66 -16.50
N ALA A 617 0.78 13.26 -16.37
CA ALA A 617 1.31 12.57 -15.21
C ALA A 617 1.68 13.58 -14.13
N ASP A 618 1.25 13.34 -12.88
CA ASP A 618 1.37 14.28 -11.77
C ASP A 618 1.68 13.54 -10.46
N PHE A 619 2.93 13.70 -10.01
CA PHE A 619 3.52 12.90 -8.95
C PHE A 619 3.77 13.78 -7.73
N THR A 620 3.18 13.42 -6.60
CA THR A 620 3.45 14.08 -5.31
C THR A 620 4.67 13.45 -4.67
N VAL A 621 5.68 14.26 -4.35
CA VAL A 621 6.90 13.82 -3.67
C VAL A 621 7.11 14.59 -2.36
N PRO A 622 7.40 13.92 -1.23
CA PRO A 622 7.80 14.60 0.00
C PRO A 622 9.23 15.13 -0.12
N ILE A 623 9.43 16.39 0.25
CA ILE A 623 10.71 17.11 0.13
C ILE A 623 11.23 17.65 1.47
N GLY A 624 10.40 17.63 2.52
CA GLY A 624 10.81 18.00 3.86
C GLY A 624 9.65 17.99 4.86
N GLN A 625 9.83 18.69 5.97
CA GLN A 625 8.80 18.94 6.97
C GLN A 625 9.13 20.24 7.71
N VAL A 626 8.11 20.92 8.23
CA VAL A 626 8.25 22.18 8.98
C VAL A 626 7.48 22.10 10.30
N PRO A 627 7.92 22.84 11.34
CA PRO A 627 7.19 22.89 12.60
C PRO A 627 5.89 23.69 12.45
N TYR A 628 4.88 23.31 13.21
CA TYR A 628 3.69 24.13 13.47
C TYR A 628 3.30 24.00 14.94
N GLN A 629 2.69 25.05 15.50
CA GLN A 629 2.13 25.00 16.84
C GLN A 629 0.73 24.36 16.75
N SER A 630 0.55 23.18 17.35
CA SER A 630 -0.73 22.47 17.28
C SER A 630 -1.78 23.12 18.19
N ASN A 631 -2.95 23.40 17.62
CA ASN A 631 -4.15 23.81 18.35
C ASN A 631 -4.90 22.64 18.99
N VAL A 632 -4.35 21.42 18.88
CA VAL A 632 -4.92 20.20 19.46
C VAL A 632 -4.08 19.74 20.65
N THR A 633 -2.76 19.60 20.47
CA THR A 633 -1.85 19.15 21.53
C THR A 633 -1.26 20.29 22.34
N PHE A 634 -1.32 21.53 21.84
CA PHE A 634 -0.63 22.70 22.40
C PHE A 634 0.90 22.53 22.47
N HIS A 635 1.45 21.67 21.61
CA HIS A 635 2.88 21.45 21.42
C HIS A 635 3.31 21.78 19.99
N GLU A 636 4.61 21.99 19.80
CA GLU A 636 5.20 22.03 18.47
C GLU A 636 5.15 20.63 17.86
N GLU A 637 4.61 20.54 16.65
CA GLU A 637 4.44 19.33 15.86
C GLU A 637 5.03 19.54 14.47
N MET A 638 5.19 18.48 13.67
CA MET A 638 5.72 18.58 12.32
C MET A 638 4.63 18.31 11.27
N VAL A 639 4.60 19.12 10.22
CA VAL A 639 3.79 18.89 9.02
C VAL A 639 4.71 18.59 7.82
N PRO A 640 4.41 17.55 7.01
CA PRO A 640 5.18 17.30 5.80
C PRO A 640 5.11 18.45 4.79
N VAL A 641 6.20 18.67 4.07
CA VAL A 641 6.27 19.53 2.89
C VAL A 641 6.44 18.64 1.68
N THR A 642 5.53 18.78 0.72
CA THR A 642 5.50 18.01 -0.52
C THR A 642 5.37 18.93 -1.72
N ILE A 643 5.82 18.48 -2.89
CA ILE A 643 5.62 19.20 -4.15
C ILE A 643 5.11 18.23 -5.22
N ASN A 644 4.30 18.74 -6.14
CA ASN A 644 3.85 18.00 -7.31
C ASN A 644 4.80 18.22 -8.48
N MET A 645 5.22 17.13 -9.12
CA MET A 645 6.02 17.12 -10.35
C MET A 645 5.16 16.65 -11.51
N VAL A 646 4.98 17.50 -12.51
CA VAL A 646 4.09 17.25 -13.65
C VAL A 646 4.88 17.16 -14.94
N VAL A 647 4.63 16.10 -15.72
CA VAL A 647 5.19 15.91 -17.07
C VAL A 647 4.08 15.60 -18.07
N LYS A 648 4.42 15.76 -19.35
CA LYS A 648 3.54 15.41 -20.47
C LYS A 648 2.97 14.00 -20.30
N ARG A 649 1.72 13.81 -20.71
CA ARG A 649 1.10 12.48 -20.79
C ARG A 649 1.97 11.52 -21.62
N GLY A 650 2.24 10.35 -21.06
CA GLY A 650 3.14 9.33 -21.59
C GLY A 650 4.55 9.34 -20.96
N CYS A 651 4.95 10.39 -20.26
CA CYS A 651 6.33 10.52 -19.74
C CYS A 651 6.53 9.99 -18.32
N ASP A 652 5.63 9.14 -17.83
CA ASP A 652 5.66 8.59 -16.47
C ASP A 652 6.99 7.92 -16.14
N PHE A 653 7.51 7.08 -17.05
CA PHE A 653 8.73 6.31 -16.79
C PHE A 653 9.98 7.19 -16.80
N VAL A 654 10.01 8.24 -17.61
CA VAL A 654 11.06 9.28 -17.52
C VAL A 654 11.01 9.99 -16.17
N LEU A 655 9.81 10.34 -15.68
CA LEU A 655 9.67 10.98 -14.36
C LEU A 655 10.08 10.02 -13.23
N TYR A 656 9.76 8.72 -13.32
CA TYR A 656 10.27 7.72 -12.37
C TYR A 656 11.80 7.60 -12.41
N ASN A 657 12.42 7.63 -13.58
CA ASN A 657 13.90 7.62 -13.70
C ASN A 657 14.52 8.87 -13.08
N MET A 658 13.88 10.03 -13.22
CA MET A 658 14.29 11.24 -12.49
C MET A 658 14.18 11.05 -10.98
N ILE A 659 13.11 10.45 -10.49
CA ILE A 659 12.89 10.20 -9.05
C ILE A 659 13.93 9.24 -8.49
N GLU A 660 14.22 8.15 -9.20
CA GLU A 660 15.26 7.19 -8.82
C GLU A 660 16.63 7.88 -8.74
N LYS A 661 16.98 8.67 -9.77
CA LYS A 661 18.23 9.45 -9.78
C LYS A 661 18.30 10.49 -8.65
N MET A 662 17.20 11.18 -8.33
CA MET A 662 17.16 12.10 -7.20
C MET A 662 17.31 11.38 -5.86
N ALA A 663 16.83 10.14 -5.75
CA ALA A 663 17.02 9.32 -4.57
C ALA A 663 18.47 8.84 -4.43
N ASP A 664 19.10 8.41 -5.53
CA ASP A 664 20.54 8.07 -5.57
C ASP A 664 21.44 9.23 -5.13
N GLU A 665 21.07 10.47 -5.50
CA GLU A 665 21.77 11.70 -5.11
C GLU A 665 21.39 12.20 -3.70
N GLY A 666 20.47 11.51 -3.00
CA GLY A 666 20.04 11.84 -1.65
C GLY A 666 19.11 13.06 -1.52
N ILE A 667 18.57 13.56 -2.65
CA ILE A 667 17.60 14.66 -2.71
C ILE A 667 16.24 14.17 -2.20
N LEU A 668 15.82 12.99 -2.66
CA LEU A 668 14.63 12.29 -2.19
C LEU A 668 15.03 11.16 -1.25
N LYS A 669 14.25 10.93 -0.18
CA LYS A 669 14.60 9.98 0.87
C LYS A 669 13.39 9.19 1.33
N THR A 670 13.65 7.97 1.81
CA THR A 670 12.63 7.15 2.46
C THR A 670 12.05 7.89 3.67
N VAL A 671 10.73 8.03 3.71
CA VAL A 671 10.02 8.66 4.83
C VAL A 671 9.72 7.66 5.95
N LYS A 672 9.70 8.16 7.18
CA LYS A 672 9.39 7.39 8.38
C LYS A 672 7.88 7.14 8.51
N THR A 673 7.51 6.13 9.29
CA THR A 673 6.15 5.98 9.80
C THR A 673 5.93 6.81 11.05
N GLY A 674 4.67 7.09 11.40
CA GLY A 674 4.30 7.79 12.63
C GLY A 674 4.32 9.32 12.51
N ARG A 675 4.60 10.02 13.62
CA ARG A 675 4.35 11.47 13.77
C ARG A 675 5.17 12.37 12.85
N THR A 676 6.40 12.00 12.50
CA THR A 676 7.29 12.80 11.64
C THR A 676 7.61 12.07 10.35
N ALA A 677 7.72 12.81 9.25
CA ALA A 677 8.10 12.24 7.95
C ALA A 677 9.62 11.98 7.85
N TYR A 678 10.42 12.80 8.54
CA TYR A 678 11.89 12.75 8.53
C TYR A 678 12.50 12.71 9.93
#